data_AF-A0A8H7M8W0-F1
#
_entry.id   AF-A0A8H7M8W0-F1
#
_cell.length_a   1.000
_cell.length_b   1.000
_cell.length_c   1.000
_cell.angle_alpha   90.00
_cell.angle_beta   90.00
_cell.angle_gamma   90.00
#
_symmetry.space_group_name_H-M   'P 1'
#
loop_
_entity.id
_entity.type
_entity.pdbx_description
1 polymer ?
#
loop_
_entity_poly.entity_id
_entity_poly.type
_entity_poly.pdbx_seq_one_letter_code
_entity_poly.pdbx_strand_id
1 'polypeptide(L)'
;MRTHTTSQILWLGLIFHVAYIYSVFDCYFTSPVVHGMQQHRISWPRNAPKKAPAKRVVLIVGDGLRADLLFNINPFPNIPDSPLTVAPFLRSVASERGAFGISHTRVPTESRPGHVALIGGMYEDVSAVTKGWKTNPVDFDSVFNKSAHTFAYGSPDIVPMFARGVTPEDKVSSWCYDEEDEDFTKDAKELDTWVLTRLRETLQNATQHPGSALDRSLRQEGVVIFLHLLGLDTTGHSYRPFSKEYMQNIIHVDAIVQEAEKLINDFYAHDDEPENESRTAYVFTADHGMSVIGNHGDGDPDNTRTPLIVWGSGVRGPVSDPKPNSTHNSYSKPAWGQPLTDLARADVQQADVAALMTALLGVDWPMNSVGVVPGLVQGPGYLKESDKRGDEQMARIGVANARVRDFDVPKRSLLTVLKAILEQYRVKHTIKSKHHLRYKSFPPLEPYAGGALPQDWKAVRQRAQHLIDITLEGLVYLQRYVLRFIVTAGYIGWMLLSALHVLHTHVLPPNPVLKSTDDTGISVLDLLASMVSLFTVGIFAYQRSPWTYYLYAAFPIYFFRSILREGNAMYETLAQEMDWGTFPTPEEVLAWGIGSFAVLECMTLAYTHRELWTVLFVIIGVVWPVLSWPTGFYSQNKRLGLGWTISCLVSGIFTVLSVEKTESIFLIGGDPYVRFSWGLGGQEDQSKRKFPALVTTISSVRSLQNKEGLPILNQSAGWVILVLSVVLPIFLPPSVSSPSSKLQQYFLAFGPLFLDVVPLGRSRSQAPSNGRKGRAKANCPQARNEKHWMEGRGVASALDEDESERPKVIKARAPRLSRGLAGADVRRALFFLFFVQVAFFGAANVASVSSFYLEPVYRLIPVFNPFFMASLLVFKIVAPYVILSTMFATLNKRLLFLRSRYSRLPWA
;
A
#
# COMPACT_ATOMS: atom_id res chain seq x y z
N MET A 1 -17.62 -38.32 18.91
CA MET A 1 -16.45 -37.50 18.53
C MET A 1 -16.87 -36.31 17.67
N ARG A 2 -17.53 -35.31 18.25
CA ARG A 2 -17.72 -34.03 17.56
C ARG A 2 -17.61 -32.94 18.62
N THR A 3 -16.46 -32.30 18.70
CA THR A 3 -16.26 -31.14 19.58
C THR A 3 -16.97 -29.91 19.01
N HIS A 4 -17.05 -29.82 17.68
CA HIS A 4 -17.66 -28.70 16.98
C HIS A 4 -18.62 -29.11 15.87
N THR A 5 -19.79 -28.46 15.87
CA THR A 5 -20.68 -28.34 14.72
C THR A 5 -20.08 -27.42 13.67
N THR A 6 -20.55 -27.52 12.42
CA THR A 6 -20.09 -26.64 11.33
C THR A 6 -20.30 -25.16 11.67
N SER A 7 -21.42 -24.80 12.30
CA SER A 7 -21.66 -23.42 12.75
C SER A 7 -20.65 -22.96 13.80
N GLN A 8 -20.26 -23.82 14.74
CA GLN A 8 -19.24 -23.50 15.75
C GLN A 8 -17.86 -23.27 15.12
N ILE A 9 -17.44 -24.10 14.15
CA ILE A 9 -16.20 -23.88 13.40
C ILE A 9 -16.24 -22.55 12.65
N LEU A 10 -17.34 -22.22 11.97
CA LEU A 10 -17.47 -20.97 11.23
C LEU A 10 -17.38 -19.74 12.15
N TRP A 11 -18.07 -19.76 13.30
CA TRP A 11 -17.98 -18.68 14.29
C TRP A 11 -16.58 -18.57 14.90
N LEU A 12 -15.97 -19.69 15.26
CA LEU A 12 -14.58 -19.73 15.75
C LEU A 12 -13.62 -19.15 14.71
N GLY A 13 -13.79 -19.50 13.44
CA GLY A 13 -13.03 -18.95 12.32
C GLY A 13 -13.22 -17.46 12.19
N LEU A 14 -14.44 -16.94 12.24
CA LEU A 14 -14.69 -15.50 12.19
C LEU A 14 -14.01 -14.77 13.35
N ILE A 15 -14.17 -15.25 14.58
CA ILE A 15 -13.55 -14.65 15.78
C ILE A 15 -12.02 -14.67 15.64
N PHE A 16 -11.44 -15.79 15.19
CA PHE A 16 -10.00 -15.92 14.95
C PHE A 16 -9.51 -14.88 13.93
N HIS A 17 -10.15 -14.77 12.76
CA HIS A 17 -9.71 -13.83 11.72
C HIS A 17 -9.93 -12.37 12.13
N VAL A 18 -11.02 -12.03 12.82
CA VAL A 18 -11.25 -10.68 13.35
C VAL A 18 -10.23 -10.32 14.43
N ALA A 19 -9.82 -11.26 15.28
CA ALA A 19 -8.73 -11.03 16.22
C ALA A 19 -7.39 -10.86 15.48
N TYR A 20 -7.09 -11.75 14.54
CA TYR A 20 -5.80 -11.82 13.88
C TYR A 20 -5.57 -10.73 12.82
N ILE A 21 -6.62 -10.06 12.31
CA ILE A 21 -6.45 -8.92 11.41
C ILE A 21 -5.60 -7.81 12.07
N TYR A 22 -5.75 -7.62 13.38
CA TYR A 22 -4.97 -6.66 14.16
C TYR A 22 -3.51 -7.09 14.36
N SER A 23 -3.21 -8.38 14.23
CA SER A 23 -1.85 -8.90 14.46
C SER A 23 -0.83 -8.37 13.47
N VAL A 24 -1.26 -7.94 12.27
CA VAL A 24 -0.39 -7.29 11.28
C VAL A 24 0.18 -5.99 11.85
N PHE A 25 -0.64 -5.19 12.53
CA PHE A 25 -0.20 -3.97 13.21
C PHE A 25 0.81 -4.28 14.32
N ASP A 26 0.49 -5.24 15.19
CA ASP A 26 1.40 -5.62 16.28
C ASP A 26 2.72 -6.27 15.79
N CYS A 27 2.73 -6.91 14.62
CA CYS A 27 3.91 -7.60 14.04
C CYS A 27 4.84 -6.67 13.26
N TYR A 28 4.29 -5.71 12.53
CA TYR A 28 5.03 -4.91 11.55
C TYR A 28 5.03 -3.42 11.88
N PHE A 29 4.11 -2.96 12.72
CA PHE A 29 3.84 -1.54 12.96
C PHE A 29 3.85 -1.23 14.47
N THR A 30 5.02 -1.40 15.09
CA THR A 30 5.25 -0.96 16.47
C THR A 30 5.63 0.51 16.50
N SER A 31 5.11 1.26 17.47
CA SER A 31 5.40 2.69 17.60
C SER A 31 6.91 2.99 17.55
N PRO A 32 7.33 3.93 16.68
CA PRO A 32 8.72 4.36 16.62
C PRO A 32 9.09 5.27 17.81
N VAL A 33 8.10 5.89 18.43
CA VAL A 33 8.26 6.86 19.52
C VAL A 33 8.75 6.16 20.79
N VAL A 34 9.81 6.69 21.37
CA VAL A 34 10.36 6.25 22.65
C VAL A 34 10.31 7.41 23.63
N HIS A 35 9.75 7.20 24.81
CA HIS A 35 9.72 8.20 25.87
C HIS A 35 10.93 8.08 26.81
N GLY A 36 11.26 9.17 27.51
CA GLY A 36 12.36 9.21 28.48
C GLY A 36 13.75 9.38 27.88
N MET A 37 13.85 9.74 26.59
CA MET A 37 15.11 10.13 25.95
C MET A 37 15.56 11.53 26.42
N GLN A 38 16.83 11.88 26.18
CA GLN A 38 17.41 13.17 26.55
C GLN A 38 17.64 14.03 25.31
N GLN A 39 17.46 15.35 25.44
CA GLN A 39 17.62 16.31 24.34
C GLN A 39 19.10 16.66 24.11
N HIS A 40 19.45 16.97 22.86
CA HIS A 40 20.83 17.23 22.46
C HIS A 40 20.95 18.34 21.42
N ARG A 41 21.94 19.22 21.61
CA ARG A 41 22.29 20.34 20.72
C ARG A 41 23.73 20.22 20.23
N ILE A 42 24.04 20.86 19.11
CA ILE A 42 25.43 21.06 18.67
C ILE A 42 26.12 22.05 19.63
N SER A 43 27.19 21.60 20.28
CA SER A 43 28.04 22.43 21.15
C SER A 43 29.07 23.20 20.32
N TRP A 44 28.85 24.51 20.18
CA TRP A 44 29.78 25.43 19.54
C TRP A 44 30.69 26.09 20.59
N PRO A 45 32.02 26.10 20.41
CA PRO A 45 32.93 26.77 21.35
C PRO A 45 32.60 28.27 21.45
N ARG A 46 32.64 28.85 22.67
CA ARG A 46 32.35 30.28 22.92
C ARG A 46 33.19 31.26 22.08
N ASN A 47 34.33 30.81 21.55
CA ASN A 47 35.27 31.63 20.78
C ASN A 47 35.20 31.33 19.27
N ALA A 48 34.20 30.56 18.81
CA ALA A 48 34.03 30.27 17.39
C ALA A 48 33.36 31.47 16.67
N PRO A 49 33.97 32.01 15.60
CA PRO A 49 33.50 33.23 14.94
C PRO A 49 32.24 33.05 14.07
N LYS A 50 31.65 31.86 13.98
CA LYS A 50 30.36 31.62 13.31
C LYS A 50 29.46 30.72 14.17
N LYS A 51 28.24 31.20 14.42
CA LYS A 51 27.11 30.41 14.97
C LYS A 51 26.62 29.39 13.92
N ALA A 52 25.46 28.76 14.16
CA ALA A 52 24.81 27.84 13.22
C ALA A 52 24.87 28.27 11.73
N PRO A 53 24.90 27.32 10.78
CA PRO A 53 25.01 27.63 9.35
C PRO A 53 24.00 28.65 8.81
N ALA A 54 22.78 28.70 9.36
CA ALA A 54 21.73 29.66 9.04
C ALA A 54 21.05 30.19 10.31
N LYS A 55 20.52 31.42 10.26
CA LYS A 55 19.61 31.94 11.31
C LYS A 55 18.18 31.42 11.10
N ARG A 56 17.85 31.02 9.88
CA ARG A 56 16.49 30.72 9.45
C ARG A 56 16.47 29.59 8.42
N VAL A 57 15.46 28.75 8.47
CA VAL A 57 15.17 27.76 7.43
C VAL A 57 13.76 27.97 6.91
N VAL A 58 13.63 28.05 5.59
CA VAL A 58 12.36 28.05 4.89
C VAL A 58 12.15 26.66 4.31
N LEU A 59 11.18 25.92 4.85
CA LEU A 59 10.76 24.62 4.33
C LEU A 59 9.56 24.83 3.40
N ILE A 60 9.67 24.41 2.15
CA ILE A 60 8.61 24.51 1.15
C ILE A 60 8.31 23.10 0.65
N VAL A 61 7.07 22.65 0.81
CA VAL A 61 6.64 21.31 0.43
C VAL A 61 5.53 21.43 -0.62
N GLY A 62 5.82 20.99 -1.85
CA GLY A 62 4.82 20.84 -2.91
C GLY A 62 4.20 19.45 -2.84
N ASP A 63 3.08 19.32 -2.14
CA ASP A 63 2.43 18.04 -1.82
C ASP A 63 2.15 17.24 -3.11
N GLY A 64 2.52 15.96 -3.12
CA GLY A 64 2.31 15.08 -4.29
C GLY A 64 3.23 15.32 -5.50
N LEU A 65 4.30 16.12 -5.41
CA LEU A 65 5.19 16.38 -6.55
C LEU A 65 6.16 15.24 -6.87
N ARG A 66 6.11 14.75 -8.11
CA ARG A 66 7.08 13.76 -8.64
C ARG A 66 8.41 14.40 -9.05
N ALA A 67 9.52 13.75 -8.71
CA ALA A 67 10.87 14.23 -9.06
C ALA A 67 11.12 14.30 -10.58
N ASP A 68 10.61 13.32 -11.35
CA ASP A 68 10.80 13.27 -12.80
C ASP A 68 10.08 14.41 -13.51
N LEU A 69 8.87 14.77 -13.08
CA LEU A 69 8.11 15.86 -13.71
C LEU A 69 8.73 17.23 -13.45
N LEU A 70 9.43 17.41 -12.32
CA LEU A 70 10.18 18.63 -12.05
C LEU A 70 11.51 18.69 -12.82
N PHE A 71 12.30 17.60 -12.82
CA PHE A 71 13.67 17.62 -13.33
C PHE A 71 13.82 17.25 -14.82
N ASN A 72 12.88 16.49 -15.41
CA ASN A 72 13.01 16.07 -16.81
C ASN A 72 12.98 17.26 -17.77
N ILE A 73 13.73 17.13 -18.85
CA ILE A 73 13.54 17.94 -20.06
C ILE A 73 12.34 17.38 -20.81
N ASN A 74 11.43 18.27 -21.21
CA ASN A 74 10.17 17.97 -21.87
C ASN A 74 9.35 16.87 -21.15
N PRO A 75 8.93 17.08 -19.88
CA PRO A 75 8.20 16.07 -19.12
C PRO A 75 6.79 15.79 -19.68
N PHE A 76 6.24 16.69 -20.48
CA PHE A 76 4.87 16.61 -21.02
C PHE A 76 4.85 16.63 -22.56
N PRO A 77 5.44 15.63 -23.24
CA PRO A 77 5.62 15.66 -24.70
C PRO A 77 4.31 15.55 -25.49
N ASN A 78 3.22 15.12 -24.85
CA ASN A 78 1.91 14.96 -25.47
C ASN A 78 1.01 16.20 -25.35
N ILE A 79 1.48 17.24 -24.66
CA ILE A 79 0.73 18.48 -24.48
C ILE A 79 1.27 19.48 -25.51
N PRO A 80 0.41 19.99 -26.42
CA PRO A 80 0.83 21.03 -27.35
C PRO A 80 1.40 22.23 -26.60
N ASP A 81 2.50 22.78 -27.12
CA ASP A 81 3.18 23.96 -26.59
C ASP A 81 3.66 23.82 -25.13
N SER A 82 3.89 22.59 -24.66
CA SER A 82 4.49 22.37 -23.34
C SER A 82 5.91 22.94 -23.28
N PRO A 83 6.29 23.60 -22.18
CA PRO A 83 7.62 24.17 -22.04
C PRO A 83 8.66 23.05 -21.93
N LEU A 84 9.87 23.33 -22.43
CA LEU A 84 11.00 22.40 -22.34
C LEU A 84 11.34 22.06 -20.89
N THR A 85 11.15 23.00 -19.97
CA THR A 85 11.31 22.86 -18.52
C THR A 85 10.11 23.49 -17.84
N VAL A 86 9.39 22.72 -17.02
CA VAL A 86 8.16 23.19 -16.35
C VAL A 86 8.42 23.98 -15.07
N ALA A 87 9.56 23.75 -14.42
CA ALA A 87 9.98 24.47 -13.21
C ALA A 87 11.34 25.16 -13.44
N PRO A 88 11.40 26.19 -14.32
CA PRO A 88 12.66 26.83 -14.69
C PRO A 88 13.40 27.46 -13.51
N PHE A 89 12.70 28.01 -12.52
CA PHE A 89 13.34 28.62 -11.35
C PHE A 89 14.00 27.57 -10.46
N LEU A 90 13.25 26.56 -10.01
CA LEU A 90 13.78 25.47 -9.17
C LEU A 90 14.92 24.73 -9.87
N ARG A 91 14.81 24.53 -11.20
CA ARG A 91 15.87 23.93 -12.00
C ARG A 91 17.12 24.82 -12.02
N SER A 92 16.98 26.14 -12.19
CA SER A 92 18.14 27.06 -12.16
C SER A 92 18.80 27.10 -10.79
N VAL A 93 18.01 27.09 -9.70
CA VAL A 93 18.54 26.95 -8.33
C VAL A 93 19.39 25.70 -8.19
N ALA A 94 18.86 24.54 -8.61
CA ALA A 94 19.56 23.26 -8.55
C ALA A 94 20.87 23.27 -9.36
N SER A 95 20.89 23.93 -10.52
CA SER A 95 22.07 23.94 -11.40
C SER A 95 23.11 25.01 -11.09
N GLU A 96 22.73 26.14 -10.50
CA GLU A 96 23.60 27.32 -10.45
C GLU A 96 24.10 27.65 -9.03
N ARG A 97 23.28 27.41 -8.00
CA ARG A 97 23.58 27.93 -6.65
C ARG A 97 23.20 27.02 -5.48
N GLY A 98 22.47 25.94 -5.75
CA GLY A 98 22.01 24.98 -4.75
C GLY A 98 22.64 23.60 -4.88
N ALA A 99 22.18 22.70 -4.03
CA ALA A 99 22.40 21.27 -4.09
C ALA A 99 21.07 20.55 -4.31
N PHE A 100 21.08 19.46 -5.06
CA PHE A 100 19.86 18.74 -5.44
C PHE A 100 20.01 17.22 -5.38
N GLY A 101 18.88 16.54 -5.29
CA GLY A 101 18.79 15.09 -5.17
C GLY A 101 17.36 14.60 -5.19
N ILE A 102 17.19 13.31 -4.86
CA ILE A 102 15.88 12.69 -4.61
C ILE A 102 15.73 12.46 -3.11
N SER A 103 14.60 12.89 -2.54
CA SER A 103 14.15 12.44 -1.23
C SER A 103 13.31 11.18 -1.40
N HIS A 104 13.74 10.09 -0.76
CA HIS A 104 13.06 8.79 -0.82
C HIS A 104 12.10 8.66 0.37
N THR A 105 10.79 8.74 0.11
CA THR A 105 9.74 8.50 1.10
C THR A 105 9.47 6.99 1.27
N ARG A 106 8.77 6.63 2.35
CA ARG A 106 8.43 5.23 2.69
C ARG A 106 6.92 5.04 2.67
N VAL A 107 6.51 3.79 2.51
CA VAL A 107 5.10 3.41 2.64
C VAL A 107 4.61 3.57 4.08
N PRO A 108 3.37 4.04 4.30
CA PRO A 108 2.43 4.51 3.28
C PRO A 108 2.81 5.91 2.74
N THR A 109 2.77 6.08 1.42
CA THR A 109 3.03 7.35 0.74
C THR A 109 1.79 8.23 0.81
N GLU A 110 1.54 8.78 2.00
CA GLU A 110 0.42 9.68 2.33
C GLU A 110 0.99 10.97 2.90
N SER A 111 0.25 12.08 2.82
CA SER A 111 0.80 13.39 3.14
C SER A 111 1.31 13.49 4.57
N ARG A 112 0.54 13.01 5.55
CA ARG A 112 0.95 13.04 6.96
C ARG A 112 2.23 12.23 7.25
N PRO A 113 2.32 10.93 6.93
CA PRO A 113 3.56 10.17 7.10
C PRO A 113 4.78 10.84 6.47
N GLY A 114 4.62 11.43 5.28
CA GLY A 114 5.68 12.17 4.60
C GLY A 114 6.13 13.40 5.40
N HIS A 115 5.20 14.20 5.89
CA HIS A 115 5.49 15.36 6.74
C HIS A 115 6.13 14.99 8.09
N VAL A 116 5.68 13.90 8.72
CA VAL A 116 6.28 13.39 9.97
C VAL A 116 7.73 12.97 9.74
N ALA A 117 8.05 12.38 8.58
CA ALA A 117 9.43 12.08 8.20
C ALA A 117 10.23 13.37 7.94
N LEU A 118 9.71 14.29 7.13
CA LEU A 118 10.40 15.54 6.79
C LEU A 118 10.71 16.43 8.01
N ILE A 119 9.79 16.52 8.97
CA ILE A 119 9.82 17.50 10.06
C ILE A 119 10.18 16.85 11.40
N GLY A 120 9.70 15.64 11.67
CA GLY A 120 10.02 14.85 12.87
C GLY A 120 11.28 13.98 12.70
N GLY A 121 11.70 13.72 11.47
CA GLY A 121 12.83 12.84 11.16
C GLY A 121 12.58 11.38 11.50
N MET A 122 11.31 10.98 11.68
CA MET A 122 10.90 9.63 12.04
C MET A 122 9.80 9.15 11.10
N TYR A 123 9.71 7.85 10.92
CA TYR A 123 8.62 7.27 10.14
C TYR A 123 7.40 7.10 11.04
N GLU A 124 6.23 7.48 10.54
CA GLU A 124 4.99 7.55 11.32
C GLU A 124 4.54 6.19 11.88
N ASP A 125 3.81 6.23 12.99
CA ASP A 125 3.12 5.08 13.54
C ASP A 125 1.92 4.69 12.68
N VAL A 126 1.98 3.52 12.04
CA VAL A 126 0.92 3.07 11.13
C VAL A 126 -0.41 2.81 11.83
N SER A 127 -0.45 2.73 13.17
CA SER A 127 -1.71 2.73 13.93
C SER A 127 -2.55 4.00 13.71
N ALA A 128 -1.95 5.11 13.28
CA ALA A 128 -2.65 6.34 12.91
C ALA A 128 -3.63 6.14 11.73
N VAL A 129 -3.51 5.06 10.95
CA VAL A 129 -4.52 4.67 9.94
C VAL A 129 -5.92 4.53 10.54
N THR A 130 -6.03 4.08 11.81
CA THR A 130 -7.30 3.94 12.52
C THR A 130 -7.96 5.28 12.85
N LYS A 131 -7.19 6.38 12.75
CA LYS A 131 -7.64 7.76 12.90
C LYS A 131 -7.71 8.50 11.56
N GLY A 132 -7.64 7.76 10.45
CA GLY A 132 -7.65 8.31 9.09
C GLY A 132 -6.50 9.28 8.84
N TRP A 133 -5.36 9.11 9.52
CA TRP A 133 -4.21 10.02 9.43
C TRP A 133 -4.50 11.48 9.81
N LYS A 134 -5.59 11.77 10.54
CA LYS A 134 -5.91 13.16 10.96
C LYS A 134 -5.32 13.55 12.32
N THR A 135 -4.97 12.58 13.17
CA THR A 135 -4.49 12.87 14.54
C THR A 135 -3.33 11.98 14.99
N ASN A 136 -2.46 12.56 15.84
CA ASN A 136 -1.33 11.85 16.43
C ASN A 136 -1.87 10.85 17.47
N PRO A 137 -1.64 9.54 17.31
CA PRO A 137 -1.95 8.60 18.39
C PRO A 137 -0.95 8.73 19.55
N VAL A 138 0.25 9.25 19.28
CA VAL A 138 1.33 9.47 20.25
C VAL A 138 2.01 10.81 19.95
N ASP A 139 2.21 11.64 20.96
CA ASP A 139 2.94 12.91 20.81
C ASP A 139 4.44 12.67 20.57
N PHE A 140 5.02 13.43 19.65
CA PHE A 140 6.45 13.40 19.31
C PHE A 140 6.97 14.81 19.07
N ASP A 141 8.30 14.95 19.06
CA ASP A 141 8.95 16.23 18.82
C ASP A 141 9.53 16.38 17.41
N SER A 142 9.73 17.62 16.97
CA SER A 142 10.02 17.95 15.58
C SER A 142 10.93 19.17 15.46
N VAL A 143 11.46 19.42 14.26
CA VAL A 143 12.28 20.63 14.04
C VAL A 143 11.50 21.90 14.40
N PHE A 144 10.18 21.92 14.19
CA PHE A 144 9.34 23.08 14.51
C PHE A 144 9.32 23.35 16.01
N ASN A 145 9.16 22.32 16.82
CA ASN A 145 9.15 22.51 18.27
C ASN A 145 10.54 22.73 18.89
N LYS A 146 11.62 22.40 18.16
CA LYS A 146 13.01 22.72 18.56
C LYS A 146 13.49 24.08 18.06
N SER A 147 12.80 24.67 17.09
CA SER A 147 13.05 26.04 16.62
C SER A 147 12.89 27.07 17.74
N ALA A 148 13.32 28.31 17.52
CA ALA A 148 12.94 29.41 18.40
C ALA A 148 11.45 29.76 18.20
N HIS A 149 11.04 29.88 16.94
CA HIS A 149 9.66 30.09 16.53
C HIS A 149 9.43 29.46 15.15
N THR A 150 8.24 28.92 14.91
CA THR A 150 7.81 28.43 13.58
C THR A 150 6.59 29.19 13.09
N PHE A 151 6.65 29.66 11.84
CA PHE A 151 5.51 30.25 11.11
C PHE A 151 5.08 29.27 10.03
N ALA A 152 3.89 28.69 10.14
CA ALA A 152 3.42 27.61 9.28
C ALA A 152 2.11 27.99 8.57
N TYR A 153 2.06 27.73 7.25
CA TYR A 153 0.97 28.13 6.36
C TYR A 153 0.56 26.96 5.46
N GLY A 154 -0.74 26.69 5.33
CA GLY A 154 -1.27 25.70 4.38
C GLY A 154 -2.47 24.91 4.88
N SER A 155 -2.50 23.60 4.63
CA SER A 155 -3.70 22.77 4.84
C SER A 155 -4.06 22.60 6.33
N PRO A 156 -5.37 22.64 6.67
CA PRO A 156 -5.87 22.38 8.02
C PRO A 156 -5.57 20.95 8.53
N ASP A 157 -5.33 19.98 7.64
CA ASP A 157 -5.01 18.60 8.03
C ASP A 157 -3.51 18.39 8.39
N ILE A 158 -2.61 19.25 7.88
CA ILE A 158 -1.15 19.12 8.06
C ILE A 158 -0.59 20.12 9.07
N VAL A 159 -0.89 21.40 8.90
CA VAL A 159 -0.22 22.48 9.64
C VAL A 159 -0.47 22.40 11.16
N PRO A 160 -1.72 22.22 11.64
CA PRO A 160 -2.00 22.17 13.08
C PRO A 160 -1.39 20.95 13.79
N MET A 161 -1.04 19.89 13.04
CA MET A 161 -0.49 18.66 13.61
C MET A 161 0.80 18.88 14.41
N PHE A 162 1.65 19.82 13.97
CA PHE A 162 2.93 20.12 14.60
C PHE A 162 2.86 21.23 15.66
N ALA A 163 1.70 21.88 15.81
CA ALA A 163 1.46 22.87 16.87
C ALA A 163 0.94 22.22 18.17
N ARG A 164 0.31 21.05 18.06
CA ARG A 164 -0.20 20.31 19.23
C ARG A 164 0.93 19.82 20.14
N GLY A 165 0.75 19.96 21.45
CA GLY A 165 1.70 19.48 22.45
C GLY A 165 3.01 20.25 22.52
N VAL A 166 3.10 21.42 21.89
CA VAL A 166 4.28 22.28 21.92
C VAL A 166 4.27 23.20 23.15
N THR A 167 5.43 23.42 23.75
CA THR A 167 5.60 24.35 24.87
C THR A 167 6.73 25.35 24.58
N PRO A 168 6.48 26.67 24.73
CA PRO A 168 5.18 27.30 24.98
C PRO A 168 4.19 27.11 23.81
N GLU A 169 2.88 27.26 24.06
CA GLU A 169 1.82 26.98 23.08
C GLU A 169 1.88 27.86 21.83
N ASP A 170 2.45 29.07 21.94
CA ASP A 170 2.58 30.05 20.86
C ASP A 170 3.82 29.83 19.97
N LYS A 171 4.67 28.85 20.29
CA LYS A 171 5.94 28.58 19.60
C LYS A 171 5.76 28.22 18.12
N VAL A 172 4.62 27.64 17.75
CA VAL A 172 4.26 27.34 16.37
C VAL A 172 3.00 28.13 16.04
N SER A 173 3.14 29.18 15.24
CA SER A 173 2.02 29.96 14.73
C SER A 173 1.55 29.37 13.41
N SER A 174 0.29 28.95 13.35
CA SER A 174 -0.33 28.26 12.22
C SER A 174 -1.44 29.07 11.59
N TRP A 175 -1.43 29.19 10.27
CA TRP A 175 -2.54 29.73 9.47
C TRP A 175 -2.98 28.72 8.42
N CYS A 176 -4.28 28.44 8.36
CA CYS A 176 -4.88 27.55 7.38
C CYS A 176 -6.00 28.25 6.62
N TYR A 177 -6.24 27.84 5.38
CA TYR A 177 -7.51 28.08 4.69
C TYR A 177 -8.59 27.14 5.24
N ASP A 178 -9.85 27.34 4.85
CA ASP A 178 -10.97 26.54 5.35
C ASP A 178 -10.99 25.15 4.68
N GLU A 179 -11.40 24.10 5.41
CA GLU A 179 -11.49 22.72 4.87
C GLU A 179 -12.40 22.64 3.63
N GLU A 180 -13.41 23.51 3.55
CA GLU A 180 -14.36 23.59 2.43
C GLU A 180 -13.72 24.12 1.13
N ASP A 181 -12.55 24.75 1.22
CA ASP A 181 -11.80 25.24 0.06
C ASP A 181 -11.05 24.10 -0.67
N GLU A 182 -10.88 22.93 -0.04
CA GLU A 182 -10.31 21.71 -0.65
C GLU A 182 -11.34 21.00 -1.57
N ASP A 183 -11.89 21.75 -2.52
CA ASP A 183 -12.90 21.29 -3.48
C ASP A 183 -12.24 20.76 -4.76
N PHE A 184 -12.24 19.44 -4.94
CA PHE A 184 -11.68 18.74 -6.11
C PHE A 184 -12.29 19.16 -7.46
N THR A 185 -13.40 19.90 -7.47
CA THR A 185 -14.02 20.44 -8.69
C THR A 185 -13.50 21.82 -9.10
N LYS A 186 -12.77 22.51 -8.21
CA LYS A 186 -12.19 23.83 -8.45
C LYS A 186 -10.70 23.74 -8.84
N ASP A 187 -10.13 24.87 -9.22
CA ASP A 187 -8.70 24.97 -9.52
C ASP A 187 -7.90 25.02 -8.22
N ALA A 188 -7.14 23.96 -7.92
CA ALA A 188 -6.44 23.80 -6.66
C ALA A 188 -5.24 24.75 -6.48
N LYS A 189 -4.79 25.44 -7.55
CA LYS A 189 -3.74 26.47 -7.46
C LYS A 189 -4.09 27.61 -6.49
N GLU A 190 -5.38 27.87 -6.27
CA GLU A 190 -5.83 28.92 -5.34
C GLU A 190 -5.39 28.64 -3.89
N LEU A 191 -5.27 27.36 -3.50
CA LEU A 191 -4.76 26.96 -2.19
C LEU A 191 -3.29 27.38 -2.02
N ASP A 192 -2.48 27.17 -3.05
CA ASP A 192 -1.06 27.57 -3.07
C ASP A 192 -0.92 29.11 -3.08
N THR A 193 -1.78 29.80 -3.83
CA THR A 193 -1.83 31.28 -3.88
C THR A 193 -2.19 31.88 -2.52
N TRP A 194 -3.10 31.23 -1.79
CA TRP A 194 -3.48 31.64 -0.43
C TRP A 194 -2.27 31.63 0.51
N VAL A 195 -1.44 30.58 0.43
CA VAL A 195 -0.22 30.44 1.26
C VAL A 195 0.76 31.59 1.01
N LEU A 196 1.03 31.89 -0.26
CA LEU A 196 1.92 33.00 -0.62
C LEU A 196 1.35 34.35 -0.15
N THR A 197 0.04 34.56 -0.31
CA THR A 197 -0.63 35.79 0.11
C THR A 197 -0.52 35.97 1.63
N ARG A 198 -0.74 34.91 2.40
CA ARG A 198 -0.64 34.97 3.86
C ARG A 198 0.80 35.21 4.35
N LEU A 199 1.79 34.62 3.69
CA LEU A 199 3.20 34.92 3.94
C LEU A 199 3.48 36.42 3.71
N ARG A 200 3.04 36.96 2.56
CA ARG A 200 3.22 38.37 2.21
C ARG A 200 2.62 39.30 3.26
N GLU A 201 1.38 39.04 3.66
CA GLU A 201 0.71 39.80 4.72
C GLU A 201 1.47 39.73 6.05
N THR A 202 1.97 38.56 6.43
CA THR A 202 2.74 38.40 7.67
C THR A 202 3.99 39.28 7.67
N LEU A 203 4.77 39.24 6.59
CA LEU A 203 5.99 40.04 6.45
C LEU A 203 5.68 41.55 6.37
N GLN A 204 4.62 41.93 5.67
CA GLN A 204 4.17 43.33 5.61
C GLN A 204 3.74 43.85 6.98
N ASN A 205 2.94 43.08 7.73
CA ASN A 205 2.49 43.45 9.07
C ASN A 205 3.67 43.64 10.03
N ALA A 206 4.67 42.77 9.95
CA ALA A 206 5.90 42.91 10.73
C ALA A 206 6.69 44.17 10.35
N THR A 207 6.80 44.46 9.04
CA THR A 207 7.49 45.65 8.52
C THR A 207 6.79 46.94 8.94
N GLN A 208 5.45 46.97 8.92
CA GLN A 208 4.65 48.13 9.31
C GLN A 208 4.66 48.40 10.82
N HIS A 209 4.96 47.37 11.63
CA HIS A 209 4.97 47.45 13.10
C HIS A 209 6.32 46.99 13.66
N PRO A 210 7.40 47.75 13.41
CA PRO A 210 8.74 47.39 13.86
C PRO A 210 8.78 47.30 15.40
N GLY A 211 9.47 46.28 15.92
CA GLY A 211 9.56 46.00 17.35
C GLY A 211 8.33 45.32 17.96
N SER A 212 7.28 45.02 17.19
CA SER A 212 6.15 44.20 17.62
C SER A 212 6.58 42.77 18.01
N ALA A 213 5.72 42.01 18.70
CA ALA A 213 6.00 40.62 19.01
C ALA A 213 6.26 39.78 17.74
N LEU A 214 5.47 40.00 16.68
CA LEU A 214 5.64 39.36 15.38
C LEU A 214 6.99 39.69 14.75
N ASP A 215 7.35 40.97 14.65
CA ASP A 215 8.64 41.41 14.08
C ASP A 215 9.82 40.84 14.87
N ARG A 216 9.76 40.89 16.21
CA ARG A 216 10.80 40.30 17.07
C ARG A 216 10.93 38.80 16.87
N SER A 217 9.83 38.04 16.88
CA SER A 217 9.86 36.59 16.66
C SER A 217 10.37 36.24 15.26
N LEU A 218 9.99 37.01 14.24
CA LEU A 218 10.52 36.84 12.90
C LEU A 218 12.02 37.12 12.82
N ARG A 219 12.62 37.99 13.63
CA ARG A 219 14.08 38.30 13.58
C ARG A 219 14.94 37.49 14.55
N GLN A 220 14.36 36.52 15.26
CA GLN A 220 15.13 35.61 16.12
C GLN A 220 16.06 34.68 15.33
N GLU A 221 17.10 34.18 15.98
CA GLU A 221 17.89 33.07 15.46
C GLU A 221 17.18 31.74 15.74
N GLY A 222 17.21 30.82 14.77
CA GLY A 222 16.55 29.52 14.88
C GLY A 222 15.10 29.52 14.41
N VAL A 223 14.70 30.44 13.52
CA VAL A 223 13.32 30.54 13.00
C VAL A 223 13.08 29.56 11.86
N VAL A 224 11.89 28.95 11.85
CA VAL A 224 11.40 28.14 10.72
C VAL A 224 10.22 28.84 10.07
N ILE A 225 10.21 28.90 8.73
CA ILE A 225 9.04 29.30 7.94
C ILE A 225 8.64 28.07 7.12
N PHE A 226 7.41 27.59 7.27
CA PHE A 226 6.90 26.40 6.60
C PHE A 226 5.76 26.76 5.65
N LEU A 227 5.95 26.48 4.36
CA LEU A 227 4.96 26.68 3.31
C LEU A 227 4.52 25.30 2.79
N HIS A 228 3.27 24.92 3.09
CA HIS A 228 2.65 23.70 2.62
C HIS A 228 1.75 23.99 1.41
N LEU A 229 2.13 23.52 0.23
CA LEU A 229 1.46 23.79 -1.04
C LEU A 229 0.72 22.52 -1.50
N LEU A 230 -0.58 22.45 -1.19
CA LEU A 230 -1.43 21.26 -1.43
C LEU A 230 -1.89 21.13 -2.90
N GLY A 231 -1.83 22.20 -3.69
CA GLY A 231 -2.51 22.26 -4.98
C GLY A 231 -2.10 21.16 -5.97
N LEU A 232 -0.84 20.71 -5.91
CA LEU A 232 -0.33 19.63 -6.76
C LEU A 232 -1.00 18.28 -6.45
N ASP A 233 -1.14 17.90 -5.18
CA ASP A 233 -1.78 16.64 -4.81
C ASP A 233 -3.26 16.61 -5.23
N THR A 234 -4.00 17.66 -4.89
CA THR A 234 -5.41 17.82 -5.31
C THR A 234 -5.55 17.77 -6.84
N THR A 235 -4.68 18.47 -7.57
CA THR A 235 -4.68 18.46 -9.04
C THR A 235 -4.30 17.09 -9.61
N GLY A 236 -3.38 16.38 -8.94
CA GLY A 236 -2.94 15.03 -9.29
C GLY A 236 -4.06 14.00 -9.18
N HIS A 237 -4.83 14.03 -8.10
CA HIS A 237 -6.02 13.18 -7.94
C HIS A 237 -7.10 13.51 -8.96
N SER A 238 -7.39 14.80 -9.18
CA SER A 238 -8.47 15.24 -10.07
C SER A 238 -8.16 15.05 -11.55
N TYR A 239 -6.90 15.31 -11.97
CA TYR A 239 -6.55 15.42 -13.39
C TYR A 239 -5.43 14.46 -13.83
N ARG A 240 -4.77 13.77 -12.90
CA ARG A 240 -3.60 12.90 -13.11
C ARG A 240 -2.31 13.69 -13.37
N PRO A 241 -1.13 13.11 -13.07
CA PRO A 241 0.15 13.84 -13.07
C PRO A 241 0.65 14.23 -14.46
N PHE A 242 0.13 13.65 -15.55
CA PHE A 242 0.55 13.97 -16.93
C PHE A 242 -0.44 14.89 -17.66
N SER A 243 -1.35 15.53 -16.92
CA SER A 243 -2.35 16.45 -17.46
C SER A 243 -1.79 17.86 -17.67
N LYS A 244 -2.54 18.68 -18.41
CA LYS A 244 -2.20 20.09 -18.62
C LYS A 244 -2.34 20.87 -17.32
N GLU A 245 -3.31 20.51 -16.51
CA GLU A 245 -3.63 21.09 -15.22
C GLU A 245 -2.48 20.86 -14.23
N TYR A 246 -2.01 19.62 -14.10
CA TYR A 246 -0.87 19.31 -13.23
C TYR A 246 0.42 20.00 -13.71
N MET A 247 0.68 20.02 -15.02
CA MET A 247 1.79 20.79 -15.59
C MET A 247 1.70 22.29 -15.24
N GLN A 248 0.52 22.89 -15.36
CA GLN A 248 0.30 24.29 -15.01
C GLN A 248 0.44 24.54 -13.50
N ASN A 249 0.05 23.59 -12.65
CA ASN A 249 0.24 23.69 -11.21
C ASN A 249 1.74 23.59 -10.83
N ILE A 250 2.55 22.79 -11.53
CA ILE A 250 4.02 22.77 -11.32
C ILE A 250 4.61 24.15 -11.66
N ILE A 251 4.20 24.74 -12.80
CA ILE A 251 4.63 26.09 -13.21
C ILE A 251 4.23 27.13 -12.14
N HIS A 252 3.02 27.00 -11.58
CA HIS A 252 2.51 27.88 -10.54
C HIS A 252 3.31 27.75 -9.23
N VAL A 253 3.61 26.52 -8.79
CA VAL A 253 4.44 26.26 -7.62
C VAL A 253 5.86 26.82 -7.81
N ASP A 254 6.46 26.64 -8.99
CA ASP A 254 7.78 27.21 -9.31
C ASP A 254 7.80 28.74 -9.15
N ALA A 255 6.75 29.42 -9.63
CA ALA A 255 6.58 30.86 -9.48
C ALA A 255 6.36 31.29 -8.01
N ILE A 256 5.57 30.53 -7.24
CA ILE A 256 5.36 30.78 -5.81
C ILE A 256 6.68 30.67 -5.04
N VAL A 257 7.49 29.65 -5.32
CA VAL A 257 8.79 29.48 -4.65
C VAL A 257 9.71 30.67 -4.97
N GLN A 258 9.75 31.10 -6.24
CA GLN A 258 10.53 32.26 -6.66
C GLN A 258 10.10 33.54 -5.93
N GLU A 259 8.79 33.79 -5.83
CA GLU A 259 8.27 34.98 -5.17
C GLU A 259 8.44 34.92 -3.65
N ALA A 260 8.24 33.75 -3.03
CA ALA A 260 8.46 33.56 -1.60
C ALA A 260 9.92 33.83 -1.21
N GLU A 261 10.89 33.32 -1.98
CA GLU A 261 12.31 33.64 -1.76
C GLU A 261 12.57 35.14 -1.88
N LYS A 262 12.01 35.80 -2.90
CA LYS A 262 12.18 37.25 -3.09
C LYS A 262 11.62 38.02 -1.89
N LEU A 263 10.39 37.73 -1.45
CA LEU A 263 9.76 38.40 -0.32
C LEU A 263 10.55 38.24 0.98
N ILE A 264 11.06 37.04 1.23
CA ILE A 264 11.84 36.74 2.45
C ILE A 264 13.20 37.43 2.38
N ASN A 265 13.91 37.36 1.25
CA ASN A 265 15.20 38.03 1.09
C ASN A 265 15.06 39.56 1.21
N ASP A 266 14.04 40.16 0.61
CA ASP A 266 13.77 41.60 0.70
C ASP A 266 13.50 42.03 2.16
N PHE A 267 12.76 41.22 2.93
CA PHE A 267 12.47 41.51 4.34
C PHE A 267 13.70 41.46 5.26
N TYR A 268 14.66 40.56 4.99
CA TYR A 268 15.86 40.37 5.82
C TYR A 268 17.11 41.11 5.30
N ALA A 269 17.05 41.75 4.14
CA ALA A 269 18.20 42.41 3.52
C ALA A 269 18.96 43.35 4.48
N HIS A 270 18.25 44.15 5.27
CA HIS A 270 18.85 45.06 6.25
C HIS A 270 19.46 44.36 7.48
N ASP A 271 18.90 43.23 7.92
CA ASP A 271 19.42 42.48 9.08
C ASP A 271 20.72 41.73 8.76
N ASP A 272 20.86 41.33 7.50
CA ASP A 272 21.98 40.55 6.99
C ASP A 272 23.12 41.45 6.46
N GLU A 273 22.88 42.75 6.29
CA GLU A 273 23.88 43.74 5.85
C GLU A 273 25.21 43.71 6.66
N PRO A 274 25.20 43.59 8.01
CA PRO A 274 26.44 43.53 8.79
C PRO A 274 27.33 42.32 8.45
N GLU A 275 26.74 41.23 7.94
CA GLU A 275 27.45 40.03 7.50
C GLU A 275 27.70 40.03 5.97
N ASN A 276 27.07 40.96 5.23
CA ASN A 276 27.05 41.06 3.77
C ASN A 276 26.74 39.73 3.05
N GLU A 277 25.99 38.84 3.72
CA GLU A 277 25.60 37.52 3.24
C GLU A 277 24.23 37.18 3.84
N SER A 278 23.31 36.63 3.04
CA SER A 278 22.02 36.17 3.55
C SER A 278 22.21 35.05 4.59
N ARG A 279 21.43 35.10 5.68
CA ARG A 279 21.43 34.10 6.75
C ARG A 279 20.22 33.16 6.70
N THR A 280 19.56 33.09 5.55
CA THR A 280 18.42 32.22 5.26
C THR A 280 18.84 31.01 4.44
N ALA A 281 18.44 29.81 4.87
CA ALA A 281 18.53 28.59 4.05
C ALA A 281 17.12 28.18 3.60
N TYR A 282 17.04 27.58 2.42
CA TYR A 282 15.79 27.13 1.81
C TYR A 282 15.87 25.64 1.51
N VAL A 283 14.79 24.91 1.80
CA VAL A 283 14.62 23.49 1.54
C VAL A 283 13.31 23.32 0.77
N PHE A 284 13.40 22.98 -0.51
CA PHE A 284 12.24 22.62 -1.34
C PHE A 284 12.20 21.11 -1.55
N THR A 285 11.04 20.50 -1.28
CA THR A 285 10.82 19.07 -1.48
C THR A 285 9.34 18.75 -1.71
N ALA A 286 9.02 17.46 -1.85
CA ALA A 286 7.68 16.94 -1.60
C ALA A 286 7.67 15.83 -0.55
N ASP A 287 6.51 15.59 0.01
CA ASP A 287 6.17 14.56 1.01
C ASP A 287 5.91 13.18 0.37
N HIS A 288 5.30 13.14 -0.80
CA HIS A 288 5.26 11.97 -1.69
C HIS A 288 5.15 12.39 -3.15
N GLY A 289 5.31 11.42 -4.04
CA GLY A 289 4.92 11.55 -5.45
C GLY A 289 3.57 10.91 -5.70
N MET A 290 3.31 10.50 -6.94
CA MET A 290 2.04 9.89 -7.32
C MET A 290 2.19 9.04 -8.59
N SER A 291 1.38 8.00 -8.69
CA SER A 291 1.35 7.09 -9.82
C SER A 291 0.80 7.82 -11.04
N VAL A 292 0.96 7.26 -12.24
CA VAL A 292 0.50 7.91 -13.47
C VAL A 292 -1.03 8.14 -13.53
N ILE A 293 -1.78 7.51 -12.62
CA ILE A 293 -3.24 7.67 -12.47
C ILE A 293 -3.63 8.61 -11.32
N GLY A 294 -2.68 9.24 -10.64
CA GLY A 294 -2.92 10.17 -9.53
C GLY A 294 -2.99 9.51 -8.15
N ASN A 295 -2.97 8.18 -8.05
CA ASN A 295 -3.01 7.49 -6.75
C ASN A 295 -1.64 7.49 -6.07
N HIS A 296 -1.66 7.50 -4.73
CA HIS A 296 -0.51 7.22 -3.85
C HIS A 296 -0.95 6.29 -2.69
N GLY A 297 -0.09 6.09 -1.69
CA GLY A 297 -0.30 5.19 -0.54
C GLY A 297 0.48 3.88 -0.59
N ASP A 298 1.11 3.55 -1.73
CA ASP A 298 1.88 2.32 -1.96
C ASP A 298 3.38 2.57 -2.20
N GLY A 299 4.12 1.50 -2.50
CA GLY A 299 5.57 1.51 -2.71
C GLY A 299 6.01 1.71 -4.16
N ASP A 300 5.14 2.21 -5.04
CA ASP A 300 5.54 2.53 -6.42
C ASP A 300 6.71 3.54 -6.43
N PRO A 301 7.74 3.34 -7.28
CA PRO A 301 8.83 4.29 -7.41
C PRO A 301 8.41 5.74 -7.69
N ASP A 302 7.32 5.95 -8.44
CA ASP A 302 6.80 7.29 -8.73
C ASP A 302 6.11 7.92 -7.51
N ASN A 303 5.62 7.10 -6.58
CA ASN A 303 5.06 7.54 -5.29
C ASN A 303 6.17 7.86 -4.28
N THR A 304 7.33 7.21 -4.42
CA THR A 304 8.38 7.23 -3.39
C THR A 304 9.54 8.20 -3.67
N ARG A 305 9.63 8.76 -4.88
CA ARG A 305 10.72 9.65 -5.29
C ARG A 305 10.25 11.10 -5.42
N THR A 306 10.60 11.91 -4.43
CA THR A 306 10.30 13.34 -4.43
C THR A 306 11.54 14.18 -4.76
N PRO A 307 11.39 15.35 -5.41
CA PRO A 307 12.52 16.22 -5.66
C PRO A 307 13.04 16.77 -4.33
N LEU A 308 14.35 17.00 -4.22
CA LEU A 308 14.94 17.74 -3.10
C LEU A 308 15.93 18.78 -3.65
N ILE A 309 15.67 20.06 -3.40
CA ILE A 309 16.55 21.18 -3.77
C ILE A 309 16.77 22.03 -2.52
N VAL A 310 18.04 22.30 -2.19
CA VAL A 310 18.41 23.06 -1.00
C VAL A 310 19.41 24.14 -1.40
N TRP A 311 19.25 25.36 -0.88
CA TRP A 311 20.12 26.49 -1.21
C TRP A 311 20.15 27.55 -0.10
N GLY A 312 21.01 28.56 -0.26
CA GLY A 312 21.15 29.67 0.69
C GLY A 312 22.25 29.44 1.73
N SER A 313 22.10 30.07 2.90
CA SER A 313 23.12 30.11 3.96
C SER A 313 23.52 28.72 4.43
N GLY A 314 24.83 28.43 4.44
CA GLY A 314 25.36 27.17 4.94
C GLY A 314 25.20 25.97 4.00
N VAL A 315 24.57 26.14 2.85
CA VAL A 315 24.36 25.10 1.83
C VAL A 315 25.45 25.19 0.77
N ARG A 316 25.94 24.05 0.28
CA ARG A 316 26.91 24.04 -0.82
C ARG A 316 26.23 24.41 -2.14
N GLY A 317 27.01 24.98 -3.05
CA GLY A 317 26.60 25.12 -4.45
C GLY A 317 26.67 23.80 -5.23
N PRO A 318 26.41 23.86 -6.55
CA PRO A 318 26.53 22.73 -7.44
C PRO A 318 27.98 22.24 -7.50
N VAL A 319 28.17 20.92 -7.52
CA VAL A 319 29.48 20.27 -7.66
C VAL A 319 29.41 19.32 -8.84
N SER A 320 30.49 19.18 -9.60
CA SER A 320 30.53 18.24 -10.73
C SER A 320 30.41 16.79 -10.25
N ASP A 321 29.75 15.92 -11.04
CA ASP A 321 29.66 14.49 -10.75
C ASP A 321 31.08 13.88 -10.70
N PRO A 322 31.53 13.33 -9.56
CA PRO A 322 32.95 12.99 -9.35
C PRO A 322 33.49 11.92 -10.31
N LYS A 323 32.62 11.08 -10.88
CA LYS A 323 32.90 10.31 -12.10
C LYS A 323 31.67 10.38 -13.00
N PRO A 324 31.80 10.32 -14.33
CA PRO A 324 30.63 10.32 -15.21
C PRO A 324 29.63 9.22 -14.82
N ASN A 325 28.40 9.63 -14.47
CA ASN A 325 27.29 8.75 -14.04
C ASN A 325 27.51 8.07 -12.68
N SER A 326 28.29 8.65 -11.78
CA SER A 326 28.53 8.02 -10.47
C SER A 326 27.36 8.22 -9.51
N THR A 327 26.68 9.36 -9.60
CA THR A 327 25.54 9.71 -8.76
C THR A 327 24.20 9.62 -9.50
N HIS A 328 24.23 9.47 -10.82
CA HIS A 328 23.06 9.32 -11.68
C HIS A 328 22.77 7.87 -12.07
N ASN A 329 21.53 7.59 -12.46
CA ASN A 329 21.07 6.27 -12.91
C ASN A 329 20.07 6.42 -14.08
N SER A 330 19.48 5.31 -14.53
CA SER A 330 18.51 5.30 -15.65
C SER A 330 17.27 6.16 -15.42
N TYR A 331 16.95 6.51 -14.17
CA TYR A 331 15.85 7.40 -13.84
C TYR A 331 16.16 8.87 -14.16
N SER A 332 17.41 9.31 -13.95
CA SER A 332 17.81 10.70 -14.17
C SER A 332 18.52 10.93 -15.51
N LYS A 333 19.29 9.96 -16.01
CA LYS A 333 20.02 10.10 -17.29
C LYS A 333 19.38 9.23 -18.39
N PRO A 334 19.13 9.78 -19.59
CA PRO A 334 19.40 11.16 -20.05
C PRO A 334 18.29 12.18 -19.74
N ALA A 335 17.19 11.75 -19.12
CA ALA A 335 15.94 12.50 -19.04
C ALA A 335 16.06 13.90 -18.41
N TRP A 336 16.91 14.09 -17.39
CA TRP A 336 17.08 15.36 -16.70
C TRP A 336 17.86 16.40 -17.53
N GLY A 337 18.63 15.96 -18.53
CA GLY A 337 19.43 16.81 -19.40
C GLY A 337 20.45 17.71 -18.69
N GLN A 338 21.24 18.44 -19.48
CA GLN A 338 22.24 19.37 -18.95
C GLN A 338 21.63 20.66 -18.38
N PRO A 339 22.30 21.31 -17.40
CA PRO A 339 23.55 20.90 -16.75
C PRO A 339 23.34 19.88 -15.61
N LEU A 340 22.10 19.55 -15.23
CA LEU A 340 21.84 18.68 -14.07
C LEU A 340 22.51 17.31 -14.18
N THR A 341 22.61 16.74 -15.38
CA THR A 341 23.25 15.43 -15.59
C THR A 341 24.79 15.44 -15.49
N ASP A 342 25.42 16.62 -15.43
CA ASP A 342 26.87 16.79 -15.20
C ASP A 342 27.20 17.14 -13.74
N LEU A 343 26.18 17.43 -12.93
CA LEU A 343 26.32 17.81 -11.53
C LEU A 343 26.03 16.61 -10.62
N ALA A 344 26.66 16.57 -9.44
CA ALA A 344 26.48 15.47 -8.52
C ALA A 344 25.10 15.52 -7.85
N ARG A 345 24.32 14.45 -8.05
CA ARG A 345 23.04 14.21 -7.39
C ARG A 345 23.24 13.67 -5.97
N ALA A 346 22.53 14.20 -4.98
CA ALA A 346 22.66 13.83 -3.57
C ALA A 346 21.35 13.25 -3.01
N ASP A 347 21.09 11.95 -3.20
CA ASP A 347 19.85 11.34 -2.70
C ASP A 347 19.85 11.18 -1.16
N VAL A 348 18.65 11.28 -0.56
CA VAL A 348 18.45 11.17 0.90
C VAL A 348 17.25 10.28 1.23
N GLN A 349 17.22 9.71 2.42
CA GLN A 349 15.96 9.21 2.98
C GLN A 349 15.14 10.40 3.49
N GLN A 350 13.82 10.37 3.38
CA GLN A 350 13.01 11.54 3.73
C GLN A 350 13.18 12.02 5.19
N ALA A 351 13.44 11.09 6.11
CA ALA A 351 13.77 11.41 7.51
C ALA A 351 15.05 12.26 7.68
N ASP A 352 15.97 12.21 6.72
CA ASP A 352 17.25 12.94 6.73
C ASP A 352 17.04 14.45 6.52
N VAL A 353 15.90 14.87 5.97
CA VAL A 353 15.59 16.30 5.78
C VAL A 353 15.47 17.02 7.14
N ALA A 354 14.85 16.38 8.14
CA ALA A 354 14.81 16.92 9.50
C ALA A 354 16.21 17.10 10.08
N ALA A 355 17.08 16.11 9.88
CA ALA A 355 18.48 16.15 10.29
C ALA A 355 19.25 17.30 9.62
N LEU A 356 19.04 17.49 8.31
CA LEU A 356 19.63 18.59 7.55
C LEU A 356 19.16 19.96 8.07
N MET A 357 17.86 20.15 8.30
CA MET A 357 17.31 21.40 8.83
C MET A 357 17.87 21.72 10.23
N THR A 358 17.95 20.72 11.13
CA THR A 358 18.54 20.93 12.45
C THR A 358 20.02 21.30 12.35
N ALA A 359 20.77 20.67 11.45
CA ALA A 359 22.18 21.00 11.24
C ALA A 359 22.35 22.44 10.72
N LEU A 360 21.49 22.90 9.82
CA LEU A 360 21.47 24.27 9.29
C LEU A 360 21.14 25.30 10.38
N LEU A 361 20.13 25.04 11.22
CA LEU A 361 19.69 25.97 12.26
C LEU A 361 20.53 25.93 13.55
N GLY A 362 21.25 24.83 13.80
CA GLY A 362 21.96 24.60 15.05
C GLY A 362 21.03 24.58 16.28
N VAL A 363 19.81 24.09 16.10
CA VAL A 363 18.81 23.85 17.16
C VAL A 363 18.97 22.44 17.73
N ASP A 364 18.14 22.10 18.71
CA ASP A 364 18.12 20.76 19.28
C ASP A 364 17.62 19.74 18.25
N TRP A 365 18.15 18.52 18.30
CA TRP A 365 17.67 17.43 17.44
C TRP A 365 16.29 16.96 17.90
N PRO A 366 15.32 16.74 16.97
CA PRO A 366 14.07 16.05 17.32
C PRO A 366 14.41 14.69 17.90
N MET A 367 13.91 14.32 19.07
CA MET A 367 14.39 13.18 19.86
C MET A 367 14.11 11.82 19.24
N ASN A 368 13.04 11.68 18.46
CA ASN A 368 12.72 10.42 17.80
C ASN A 368 13.28 10.31 16.38
N SER A 369 13.95 11.34 15.89
CA SER A 369 14.54 11.33 14.54
C SER A 369 15.55 10.18 14.38
N VAL A 370 15.43 9.46 13.28
CA VAL A 370 16.39 8.47 12.77
C VAL A 370 17.11 8.99 11.52
N GLY A 371 16.88 10.26 11.17
CA GLY A 371 17.48 10.93 10.02
C GLY A 371 18.99 11.12 10.20
N VAL A 372 19.71 10.97 9.10
CA VAL A 372 21.16 11.12 9.01
C VAL A 372 21.48 12.37 8.20
N VAL A 373 22.40 13.20 8.68
CA VAL A 373 22.83 14.37 7.91
C VAL A 373 23.51 13.90 6.61
N PRO A 374 23.00 14.27 5.43
CA PRO A 374 23.51 13.73 4.18
C PRO A 374 24.95 14.19 3.90
N GLY A 375 25.76 13.28 3.34
CA GLY A 375 27.16 13.56 3.02
C GLY A 375 28.08 13.59 4.24
N LEU A 376 27.70 12.98 5.36
CA LEU A 376 28.51 12.96 6.58
C LEU A 376 29.86 12.25 6.43
N VAL A 377 30.14 11.44 5.42
CA VAL A 377 31.51 10.89 5.15
C VAL A 377 31.71 10.70 3.64
N GLN A 378 30.69 10.17 2.97
CA GLN A 378 30.71 9.85 1.55
C GLN A 378 29.56 10.56 0.82
N GLY A 379 29.77 10.82 -0.46
CA GLY A 379 28.79 11.49 -1.32
C GLY A 379 28.86 13.02 -1.22
N PRO A 380 28.19 13.72 -2.15
CA PRO A 380 28.32 15.17 -2.27
C PRO A 380 27.63 15.96 -1.13
N GLY A 381 26.71 15.36 -0.36
CA GLY A 381 26.02 16.03 0.77
C GLY A 381 25.23 17.28 0.38
N TYR A 382 24.89 18.12 1.36
CA TYR A 382 24.21 19.42 1.15
C TYR A 382 24.85 20.60 1.87
N LEU A 383 25.61 20.36 2.95
CA LEU A 383 26.23 21.43 3.73
C LEU A 383 27.51 21.96 3.07
N LYS A 384 27.77 23.27 3.21
CA LYS A 384 28.98 23.93 2.70
C LYS A 384 30.17 23.67 3.62
N GLU A 385 31.21 23.04 3.10
CA GLU A 385 32.48 22.81 3.80
C GLU A 385 33.53 23.83 3.31
N SER A 386 33.47 25.09 3.77
CA SER A 386 34.22 26.19 3.13
C SER A 386 35.64 26.49 3.65
N ASP A 387 36.24 25.69 4.53
CA ASP A 387 37.61 25.95 5.05
C ASP A 387 38.24 24.74 5.79
N LYS A 388 39.42 24.93 6.42
CA LYS A 388 40.08 23.95 7.32
C LYS A 388 39.23 23.57 8.56
N ARG A 389 38.12 24.25 8.82
CA ARG A 389 37.17 23.97 9.92
C ARG A 389 35.89 23.28 9.42
N GLY A 390 35.69 23.10 8.11
CA GLY A 390 34.58 22.32 7.55
C GLY A 390 34.58 20.87 8.06
N ASP A 391 35.76 20.25 8.14
CA ASP A 391 35.93 18.92 8.74
C ASP A 391 35.54 18.91 10.24
N GLU A 392 35.92 19.94 11.00
CA GLU A 392 35.52 20.09 12.39
C GLU A 392 34.01 20.28 12.53
N GLN A 393 33.42 21.12 11.68
CA GLN A 393 31.99 21.40 11.65
C GLN A 393 31.19 20.12 11.37
N MET A 394 31.55 19.40 10.30
CA MET A 394 30.90 18.14 9.92
C MET A 394 31.14 17.05 10.95
N ALA A 395 32.31 17.00 11.60
CA ALA A 395 32.56 16.08 12.71
C ALA A 395 31.65 16.39 13.91
N ARG A 396 31.50 17.65 14.29
CA ARG A 396 30.59 18.07 15.38
C ARG A 396 29.13 17.77 15.05
N ILE A 397 28.71 18.04 13.83
CA ILE A 397 27.38 17.68 13.32
C ILE A 397 27.19 16.16 13.38
N GLY A 398 28.16 15.38 12.90
CA GLY A 398 28.13 13.92 12.96
C GLY A 398 28.01 13.40 14.38
N VAL A 399 28.76 13.97 15.32
CA VAL A 399 28.68 13.61 16.75
C VAL A 399 27.34 14.03 17.37
N ALA A 400 26.74 15.14 16.95
CA ALA A 400 25.43 15.61 17.42
C ALA A 400 24.24 14.89 16.75
N ASN A 401 24.37 14.45 15.51
CA ASN A 401 23.41 13.57 14.83
C ASN A 401 23.52 12.14 15.39
N ALA A 402 24.73 11.72 15.77
CA ALA A 402 25.02 10.69 16.74
C ALA A 402 24.85 11.19 18.21
N ARG A 403 24.16 12.32 18.49
CA ARG A 403 23.56 12.87 19.75
C ARG A 403 24.04 12.24 21.06
N VAL A 404 24.98 12.84 21.79
CA VAL A 404 24.94 12.70 23.26
C VAL A 404 25.68 13.81 24.01
N ARG A 405 25.12 14.12 25.19
CA ARG A 405 25.61 14.80 26.41
C ARG A 405 26.65 15.92 26.24
N ASP A 406 26.23 17.14 26.55
CA ASP A 406 27.05 18.14 27.23
C ASP A 406 27.35 17.61 28.65
N PHE A 407 28.61 17.23 28.88
CA PHE A 407 29.22 17.49 30.16
C PHE A 407 30.22 18.61 29.93
N ASP A 408 30.22 19.57 30.85
CA ASP A 408 31.16 20.68 30.88
C ASP A 408 32.56 20.08 31.08
N VAL A 409 33.27 19.76 29.99
CA VAL A 409 34.62 19.21 30.05
C VAL A 409 35.63 20.25 29.57
N PRO A 410 36.64 20.60 30.38
CA PRO A 410 37.72 21.50 29.98
C PRO A 410 38.40 21.01 28.70
N LYS A 411 39.00 21.96 27.96
CA LYS A 411 39.68 21.92 26.64
C LYS A 411 40.61 20.73 26.28
N ARG A 412 40.65 19.61 27.00
CA ARG A 412 41.47 18.42 26.70
C ARG A 412 40.70 17.12 26.47
N SER A 413 39.37 17.11 26.57
CA SER A 413 38.59 15.87 26.44
C SER A 413 37.53 15.96 25.34
N LEU A 414 37.98 15.91 24.08
CA LEU A 414 37.16 15.39 22.98
C LEU A 414 37.05 13.84 23.03
N LEU A 415 37.68 13.20 24.03
CA LEU A 415 37.96 11.77 24.09
C LEU A 415 36.77 10.87 24.50
N THR A 416 35.51 11.33 24.65
CA THR A 416 34.44 10.47 25.20
C THR A 416 33.01 10.67 24.65
N VAL A 417 32.80 10.95 23.35
CA VAL A 417 31.44 11.33 22.87
C VAL A 417 31.07 10.64 21.57
N LEU A 418 29.96 9.87 21.56
CA LEU A 418 29.35 9.24 20.36
C LEU A 418 28.05 8.48 20.73
N LYS A 419 26.83 9.04 20.91
CA LYS A 419 25.63 8.21 21.35
C LYS A 419 24.12 8.66 21.06
N ALA A 420 23.56 8.92 19.85
CA ALA A 420 22.17 9.48 19.58
C ALA A 420 21.06 8.50 19.33
N ILE A 421 21.13 7.91 18.12
CA ILE A 421 20.43 6.78 17.63
C ILE A 421 20.75 5.70 18.67
N LEU A 422 21.92 5.80 19.31
CA LEU A 422 22.30 5.03 20.47
C LEU A 422 21.45 5.31 21.69
N GLU A 423 21.01 6.52 22.01
CA GLU A 423 20.07 6.70 23.13
C GLU A 423 18.72 6.02 22.86
N GLN A 424 18.19 6.11 21.64
CA GLN A 424 16.97 5.35 21.29
C GLN A 424 17.20 3.84 21.44
N TYR A 425 18.35 3.32 20.95
CA TYR A 425 18.74 1.93 21.16
C TYR A 425 18.96 1.61 22.64
N ARG A 426 19.58 2.47 23.44
CA ARG A 426 19.91 2.26 24.85
C ARG A 426 18.67 2.22 25.72
N VAL A 427 17.70 3.10 25.49
CA VAL A 427 16.42 3.06 26.18
C VAL A 427 15.69 1.77 25.83
N LYS A 428 15.58 1.43 24.53
CA LYS A 428 14.97 0.15 24.09
C LYS A 428 15.71 -1.07 24.64
N HIS A 429 17.04 -1.05 24.64
CA HIS A 429 17.92 -2.07 25.21
C HIS A 429 17.67 -2.23 26.70
N THR A 430 17.63 -1.13 27.46
CA THR A 430 17.43 -1.14 28.92
C THR A 430 16.06 -1.66 29.30
N ILE A 431 15.02 -1.25 28.57
CA ILE A 431 13.66 -1.78 28.74
C ILE A 431 13.68 -3.29 28.44
N LYS A 432 14.28 -3.70 27.32
CA LYS A 432 14.31 -5.10 26.91
C LYS A 432 15.15 -5.97 27.85
N SER A 433 16.32 -5.53 28.30
CA SER A 433 17.19 -6.29 29.18
C SER A 433 16.54 -6.56 30.55
N LYS A 434 15.67 -5.65 31.02
CA LYS A 434 14.93 -5.83 32.29
C LYS A 434 13.74 -6.77 32.17
N HIS A 435 13.13 -6.86 30.99
CA HIS A 435 11.82 -7.49 30.84
C HIS A 435 11.81 -8.69 29.88
N HIS A 436 12.84 -8.93 29.07
CA HIS A 436 12.91 -10.06 28.14
C HIS A 436 13.79 -11.21 28.62
N LEU A 437 13.20 -12.40 28.67
CA LEU A 437 13.92 -13.66 28.85
C LEU A 437 14.89 -13.91 27.68
N ARG A 438 16.12 -14.35 27.99
CA ARG A 438 17.19 -14.62 27.01
C ARG A 438 17.51 -13.44 26.09
N TYR A 439 17.32 -12.21 26.58
CA TYR A 439 17.74 -11.02 25.88
C TYR A 439 19.26 -11.06 25.63
N LYS A 440 19.66 -10.83 24.38
CA LYS A 440 21.04 -10.56 24.00
C LYS A 440 21.11 -9.16 23.42
N SER A 441 22.04 -8.35 23.92
CA SER A 441 22.46 -7.10 23.30
C SER A 441 22.84 -7.34 21.85
N PHE A 442 22.68 -6.30 21.02
CA PHE A 442 23.17 -6.33 19.64
C PHE A 442 24.70 -6.33 19.67
N PRO A 443 25.36 -7.44 19.28
CA PRO A 443 26.80 -7.61 19.49
C PRO A 443 27.68 -6.51 18.86
N PRO A 444 27.37 -6.00 17.65
CA PRO A 444 28.16 -4.92 17.05
C PRO A 444 28.22 -3.61 17.86
N LEU A 445 27.30 -3.36 18.79
CA LEU A 445 27.30 -2.15 19.64
C LEU A 445 28.04 -2.32 20.97
N GLU A 446 28.39 -3.53 21.37
CA GLU A 446 29.09 -3.81 22.64
C GLU A 446 30.48 -3.11 22.74
N PRO A 447 31.31 -3.08 21.68
CA PRO A 447 32.63 -2.43 21.73
C PRO A 447 32.57 -0.90 21.87
N TYR A 448 31.46 -0.27 21.48
CA TYR A 448 31.30 1.19 21.45
C TYR A 448 30.86 1.77 22.80
N ALA A 449 30.78 0.94 23.84
CA ALA A 449 30.44 1.38 25.20
C ALA A 449 31.50 2.28 25.85
N GLY A 450 32.79 2.18 25.46
CA GLY A 450 33.90 2.84 26.18
C GLY A 450 35.16 3.22 25.37
N GLY A 451 35.05 3.52 24.07
CA GLY A 451 36.22 3.89 23.26
C GLY A 451 36.49 5.40 23.18
N ALA A 452 37.76 5.79 23.22
CA ALA A 452 38.16 7.19 23.04
C ALA A 452 38.10 7.63 21.57
N LEU A 453 37.68 8.87 21.30
CA LEU A 453 37.67 9.44 19.94
C LEU A 453 39.09 9.75 19.44
N PRO A 454 39.37 9.56 18.13
CA PRO A 454 40.61 10.03 17.52
C PRO A 454 40.78 11.56 17.67
N GLN A 455 42.01 12.07 17.64
CA GLN A 455 42.27 13.52 17.64
C GLN A 455 42.01 14.18 16.27
N ASP A 456 41.87 13.41 15.21
CA ASP A 456 41.63 13.88 13.84
C ASP A 456 40.12 13.99 13.53
N TRP A 457 39.67 15.15 13.06
CA TRP A 457 38.29 15.44 12.71
C TRP A 457 37.73 14.51 11.63
N LYS A 458 38.55 14.11 10.65
CA LYS A 458 38.13 13.15 9.62
C LYS A 458 37.85 11.77 10.19
N ALA A 459 38.72 11.31 11.08
CA ALA A 459 38.52 10.05 11.79
C ALA A 459 37.32 10.10 12.76
N VAL A 460 37.05 11.25 13.41
CA VAL A 460 35.84 11.45 14.23
C VAL A 460 34.58 11.35 13.36
N ARG A 461 34.56 12.04 12.22
CA ARG A 461 33.47 12.02 11.23
C ARG A 461 33.17 10.59 10.75
N GLN A 462 34.20 9.83 10.38
CA GLN A 462 34.08 8.41 9.99
C GLN A 462 33.48 7.54 11.10
N ARG A 463 33.96 7.72 12.34
CA ARG A 463 33.47 6.95 13.48
C ARG A 463 32.03 7.30 13.84
N ALA A 464 31.63 8.55 13.66
CA ALA A 464 30.25 8.99 13.84
C ALA A 464 29.30 8.32 12.84
N GLN A 465 29.65 8.32 11.56
CA GLN A 465 28.86 7.62 10.54
C GLN A 465 28.75 6.13 10.84
N HIS A 466 29.87 5.46 11.11
CA HIS A 466 29.86 4.04 11.38
C HIS A 466 29.00 3.68 12.61
N LEU A 467 29.01 4.52 13.64
CA LEU A 467 28.14 4.32 14.79
C LEU A 467 26.67 4.55 14.44
N ILE A 468 26.35 5.58 13.66
CA ILE A 468 24.99 5.82 13.14
C ILE A 468 24.49 4.55 12.43
N ASP A 469 25.27 4.01 11.51
CA ASP A 469 24.93 2.83 10.70
C ASP A 469 24.66 1.60 11.57
N ILE A 470 25.62 1.23 12.43
CA ILE A 470 25.48 0.09 13.34
C ILE A 470 24.29 0.30 14.29
N THR A 471 24.03 1.53 14.72
CA THR A 471 22.93 1.76 15.66
C THR A 471 21.57 1.64 14.99
N LEU A 472 21.43 2.10 13.75
CA LEU A 472 20.23 1.87 12.95
C LEU A 472 19.98 0.35 12.76
N GLU A 473 21.03 -0.43 12.50
CA GLU A 473 20.93 -1.91 12.48
C GLU A 473 20.49 -2.47 13.84
N GLY A 474 21.05 -1.94 14.93
CA GLY A 474 20.68 -2.31 16.29
C GLY A 474 19.20 -2.02 16.60
N LEU A 475 18.66 -0.89 16.14
CA LEU A 475 17.23 -0.56 16.28
C LEU A 475 16.34 -1.56 15.54
N VAL A 476 16.74 -1.99 14.34
CA VAL A 476 16.06 -3.04 13.56
C VAL A 476 16.17 -4.39 14.27
N TYR A 477 17.33 -4.75 14.82
CA TYR A 477 17.53 -5.98 15.60
C TYR A 477 16.60 -6.05 16.83
N LEU A 478 16.27 -4.91 17.43
CA LEU A 478 15.31 -4.85 18.53
C LEU A 478 13.84 -4.99 18.08
N GLN A 479 13.50 -5.09 16.80
CA GLN A 479 12.13 -5.40 16.35
C GLN A 479 11.87 -6.92 16.45
N ARG A 480 10.70 -7.33 16.97
CA ARG A 480 10.44 -8.68 17.52
C ARG A 480 10.08 -9.74 16.45
N TYR A 481 10.66 -10.94 16.54
CA TYR A 481 10.29 -12.14 15.75
C TYR A 481 9.28 -13.08 16.44
N VAL A 482 9.09 -12.99 17.76
CA VAL A 482 8.27 -13.95 18.55
C VAL A 482 6.79 -13.89 18.18
N LEU A 483 6.24 -12.70 17.96
CA LEU A 483 4.83 -12.57 17.61
C LEU A 483 4.53 -13.18 16.23
N ARG A 484 5.45 -13.03 15.27
CA ARG A 484 5.33 -13.65 13.94
C ARG A 484 5.21 -15.18 14.04
N PHE A 485 5.97 -15.79 14.95
CA PHE A 485 5.85 -17.24 15.21
C PHE A 485 4.45 -17.62 15.73
N ILE A 486 3.94 -16.89 16.73
CA ILE A 486 2.60 -17.15 17.31
C ILE A 486 1.51 -17.01 16.24
N VAL A 487 1.56 -15.93 15.46
CA VAL A 487 0.59 -15.68 14.39
C VAL A 487 0.64 -16.79 13.34
N THR A 488 1.85 -17.17 12.92
CA THR A 488 2.06 -18.27 11.96
C THR A 488 1.51 -19.59 12.51
N ALA A 489 1.82 -19.93 13.77
CA ALA A 489 1.28 -21.11 14.43
C ALA A 489 -0.25 -21.07 14.54
N GLY A 490 -0.85 -19.90 14.79
CA GLY A 490 -2.29 -19.71 14.81
C GLY A 490 -2.95 -20.03 13.47
N TYR A 491 -2.40 -19.51 12.36
CA TYR A 491 -2.89 -19.82 11.02
C TYR A 491 -2.70 -21.29 10.63
N ILE A 492 -1.54 -21.90 10.94
CA ILE A 492 -1.31 -23.34 10.72
C ILE A 492 -2.31 -24.17 11.53
N GLY A 493 -2.50 -23.84 12.81
CA GLY A 493 -3.46 -24.52 13.68
C GLY A 493 -4.89 -24.41 13.15
N TRP A 494 -5.29 -23.23 12.67
CA TRP A 494 -6.61 -23.02 12.06
C TRP A 494 -6.81 -23.86 10.79
N MET A 495 -5.80 -23.90 9.90
CA MET A 495 -5.84 -24.71 8.68
C MET A 495 -5.98 -26.20 9.01
N LEU A 496 -5.19 -26.70 9.95
CA LEU A 496 -5.24 -28.10 10.38
C LEU A 496 -6.59 -28.44 11.03
N LEU A 497 -7.07 -27.63 11.97
CA LEU A 497 -8.36 -27.84 12.63
C LEU A 497 -9.53 -27.83 11.61
N SER A 498 -9.50 -26.91 10.66
CA SER A 498 -10.48 -26.85 9.57
C SER A 498 -10.42 -28.09 8.69
N ALA A 499 -9.22 -28.54 8.33
CA ALA A 499 -9.02 -29.77 7.56
C ALA A 499 -9.58 -30.99 8.30
N LEU A 500 -9.25 -31.16 9.59
CA LEU A 500 -9.81 -32.23 10.44
C LEU A 500 -11.34 -32.21 10.44
N HIS A 501 -11.96 -31.04 10.62
CA HIS A 501 -13.41 -30.90 10.62
C HIS A 501 -14.05 -31.32 9.28
N VAL A 502 -13.43 -30.92 8.16
CA VAL A 502 -13.89 -31.30 6.81
C VAL A 502 -13.76 -32.80 6.59
N LEU A 503 -12.63 -33.40 6.96
CA LEU A 503 -12.40 -34.85 6.87
C LEU A 503 -13.45 -35.61 7.68
N HIS A 504 -13.67 -35.23 8.94
CA HIS A 504 -14.66 -35.87 9.79
C HIS A 504 -16.09 -35.70 9.26
N THR A 505 -16.44 -34.52 8.72
CA THR A 505 -17.83 -34.23 8.32
C THR A 505 -18.20 -34.81 6.95
N HIS A 506 -17.22 -34.92 6.04
CA HIS A 506 -17.48 -35.23 4.64
C HIS A 506 -16.80 -36.51 4.13
N VAL A 507 -15.74 -37.00 4.78
CA VAL A 507 -14.99 -38.18 4.33
C VAL A 507 -15.33 -39.41 5.19
N LEU A 508 -15.33 -39.26 6.51
CA LEU A 508 -15.58 -40.39 7.42
C LEU A 508 -17.06 -40.82 7.42
N PRO A 509 -17.36 -42.14 7.41
CA PRO A 509 -18.72 -42.62 7.59
C PRO A 509 -19.23 -42.28 8.99
N PRO A 510 -20.54 -42.05 9.16
CA PRO A 510 -21.13 -41.87 10.48
C PRO A 510 -21.13 -43.20 11.24
N ASN A 511 -20.00 -43.59 11.85
CA ASN A 511 -19.94 -44.76 12.70
C ASN A 511 -20.56 -44.45 14.08
N PRO A 512 -21.56 -45.21 14.55
CA PRO A 512 -22.12 -45.05 15.88
C PRO A 512 -21.28 -45.74 16.98
N VAL A 513 -20.13 -46.34 16.67
CA VAL A 513 -19.36 -47.16 17.63
C VAL A 513 -17.92 -46.69 17.75
N LEU A 514 -17.73 -45.53 18.33
CA LEU A 514 -16.60 -45.34 19.23
C LEU A 514 -17.22 -44.86 20.54
N LYS A 515 -17.17 -45.72 21.55
CA LYS A 515 -17.58 -45.37 22.91
C LYS A 515 -16.95 -44.02 23.22
N SER A 516 -17.78 -43.01 23.51
CA SER A 516 -17.30 -41.93 24.34
C SER A 516 -16.88 -42.60 25.65
N THR A 517 -15.59 -42.82 25.81
CA THR A 517 -15.05 -42.69 27.15
C THR A 517 -15.30 -41.22 27.49
N ASP A 518 -16.45 -40.96 28.10
CA ASP A 518 -16.68 -39.74 28.87
C ASP A 518 -15.68 -39.78 30.03
N ASP A 519 -14.41 -39.60 29.70
CA ASP A 519 -13.35 -39.42 30.64
C ASP A 519 -13.50 -37.98 31.11
N THR A 520 -14.29 -37.84 32.18
CA THR A 520 -14.57 -36.57 32.86
C THR A 520 -13.36 -36.08 33.65
N GLY A 521 -12.26 -36.83 33.63
CA GLY A 521 -10.96 -36.45 34.18
C GLY A 521 -10.18 -35.47 33.30
N ILE A 522 -9.31 -34.68 33.94
CA ILE A 522 -8.36 -33.80 33.25
C ILE A 522 -7.35 -34.69 32.52
N SER A 523 -7.31 -34.63 31.18
CA SER A 523 -6.34 -35.43 30.41
C SER A 523 -4.92 -34.87 30.56
N VAL A 524 -3.89 -35.70 30.30
CA VAL A 524 -2.48 -35.24 30.24
C VAL A 524 -2.33 -34.08 29.25
N LEU A 525 -3.07 -34.11 28.14
CA LEU A 525 -3.08 -33.04 27.16
C LEU A 525 -3.70 -31.74 27.70
N ASP A 526 -4.73 -31.83 28.55
CA ASP A 526 -5.32 -30.67 29.23
C ASP A 526 -4.34 -30.07 30.25
N LEU A 527 -3.60 -30.90 30.98
CA LEU A 527 -2.53 -30.46 31.89
C LEU A 527 -1.40 -29.77 31.11
N LEU A 528 -0.94 -30.36 30.00
CA LEU A 528 0.10 -29.78 29.15
C LEU A 528 -0.35 -28.45 28.54
N ALA A 529 -1.56 -28.37 27.99
CA ALA A 529 -2.08 -27.12 27.43
C ALA A 529 -2.26 -26.04 28.51
N SER A 530 -2.69 -26.42 29.72
CA SER A 530 -2.77 -25.51 30.86
C SER A 530 -1.39 -25.01 31.30
N MET A 531 -0.39 -25.91 31.34
CA MET A 531 1.00 -25.56 31.66
C MET A 531 1.60 -24.61 30.61
N VAL A 532 1.39 -24.89 29.31
CA VAL A 532 1.82 -24.00 28.22
C VAL A 532 1.11 -22.65 28.30
N SER A 533 -0.18 -22.63 28.62
CA SER A 533 -0.96 -21.40 28.81
C SER A 533 -0.40 -20.58 29.97
N LEU A 534 -0.21 -21.20 31.15
CA LEU A 534 0.35 -20.53 32.34
C LEU A 534 1.77 -20.02 32.08
N PHE A 535 2.61 -20.81 31.41
CA PHE A 535 3.96 -20.40 31.04
C PHE A 535 3.93 -19.21 30.07
N THR A 536 3.07 -19.24 29.05
CA THR A 536 2.94 -18.16 28.07
C THR A 536 2.41 -16.88 28.71
N VAL A 537 1.36 -16.98 29.54
CA VAL A 537 0.83 -15.86 30.34
C VAL A 537 1.90 -15.31 31.27
N GLY A 538 2.66 -16.17 31.96
CA GLY A 538 3.77 -15.77 32.83
C GLY A 538 4.87 -15.04 32.08
N ILE A 539 5.27 -15.52 30.90
CA ILE A 539 6.24 -14.84 30.02
C ILE A 539 5.73 -13.45 29.63
N PHE A 540 4.50 -13.35 29.15
CA PHE A 540 3.93 -12.08 28.70
C PHE A 540 3.73 -11.10 29.84
N ALA A 541 3.34 -11.57 31.03
CA ALA A 541 3.19 -10.74 32.22
C ALA A 541 4.54 -10.20 32.68
N TYR A 542 5.56 -11.06 32.73
CA TYR A 542 6.94 -10.66 33.04
C TYR A 542 7.49 -9.64 32.01
N GLN A 543 7.21 -9.87 30.72
CA GLN A 543 7.57 -8.98 29.62
C GLN A 543 6.73 -7.70 29.52
N ARG A 544 5.67 -7.56 30.33
CA ARG A 544 4.66 -6.49 30.23
C ARG A 544 4.12 -6.34 28.80
N SER A 545 3.87 -7.47 28.13
CA SER A 545 3.39 -7.47 26.75
C SER A 545 1.94 -6.96 26.67
N PRO A 546 1.51 -6.39 25.53
CA PRO A 546 0.14 -5.94 25.32
C PRO A 546 -0.88 -7.07 25.51
N TRP A 547 -2.10 -6.74 25.92
CA TRP A 547 -3.18 -7.72 26.13
C TRP A 547 -3.49 -8.53 24.86
N THR A 548 -3.30 -7.93 23.68
CA THR A 548 -3.51 -8.59 22.37
C THR A 548 -2.63 -9.82 22.19
N TYR A 549 -1.41 -9.84 22.78
CA TYR A 549 -0.49 -10.97 22.66
C TYR A 549 -1.04 -12.23 23.35
N TYR A 550 -1.71 -12.05 24.49
CA TYR A 550 -2.38 -13.13 25.22
C TYR A 550 -3.53 -13.69 24.39
N LEU A 551 -4.33 -12.80 23.78
CA LEU A 551 -5.40 -13.21 22.87
C LEU A 551 -4.83 -14.02 21.69
N TYR A 552 -3.77 -13.54 21.04
CA TYR A 552 -3.17 -14.25 19.91
C TYR A 552 -2.65 -15.63 20.30
N ALA A 553 -1.97 -15.76 21.44
CA ALA A 553 -1.42 -17.03 21.89
C ALA A 553 -2.48 -18.06 22.33
N ALA A 554 -3.66 -17.62 22.77
CA ALA A 554 -4.74 -18.51 23.16
C ALA A 554 -5.21 -19.41 22.00
N PHE A 555 -5.28 -18.87 20.78
CA PHE A 555 -5.75 -19.60 19.59
C PHE A 555 -4.89 -20.81 19.21
N PRO A 556 -3.58 -20.70 18.96
CA PRO A 556 -2.77 -21.87 18.62
C PRO A 556 -2.76 -22.90 19.75
N ILE A 557 -2.70 -22.48 21.02
CA ILE A 557 -2.78 -23.42 22.15
C ILE A 557 -4.09 -24.22 22.09
N TYR A 558 -5.20 -23.54 21.87
CA TYR A 558 -6.50 -24.16 21.74
C TYR A 558 -6.59 -25.08 20.49
N PHE A 559 -6.17 -24.60 19.32
CA PHE A 559 -6.21 -25.36 18.08
C PHE A 559 -5.35 -26.62 18.14
N PHE A 560 -4.08 -26.52 18.56
CA PHE A 560 -3.20 -27.67 18.66
C PHE A 560 -3.64 -28.65 19.73
N ARG A 561 -4.22 -28.19 20.84
CA ARG A 561 -4.88 -29.08 21.81
C ARG A 561 -6.03 -29.85 21.16
N SER A 562 -6.94 -29.17 20.45
CA SER A 562 -8.07 -29.84 19.79
C SER A 562 -7.61 -30.83 18.71
N ILE A 563 -6.61 -30.43 17.91
CA ILE A 563 -5.98 -31.28 16.88
C ILE A 563 -5.38 -32.54 17.51
N LEU A 564 -4.60 -32.43 18.59
CA LEU A 564 -3.97 -33.59 19.22
C LEU A 564 -5.00 -34.50 19.91
N ARG A 565 -6.06 -33.92 20.50
CA ARG A 565 -7.13 -34.70 21.15
C ARG A 565 -7.93 -35.53 20.15
N GLU A 566 -8.23 -34.97 18.99
CA GLU A 566 -9.05 -35.63 17.97
C GLU A 566 -8.22 -36.39 16.93
N GLY A 567 -6.95 -36.02 16.77
CA GLY A 567 -6.07 -36.52 15.73
C GLY A 567 -5.79 -38.01 15.82
N ASN A 568 -5.59 -38.56 17.02
CA ASN A 568 -5.34 -40.00 17.19
C ASN A 568 -6.56 -40.84 16.80
N ALA A 569 -7.75 -40.49 17.31
CA ALA A 569 -8.97 -41.20 16.98
C ALA A 569 -9.34 -41.05 15.50
N MET A 570 -9.06 -39.89 14.90
CA MET A 570 -9.25 -39.67 13.48
C MET A 570 -8.24 -40.46 12.63
N TYR A 571 -6.97 -40.52 13.05
CA TYR A 571 -5.94 -41.34 12.38
C TYR A 571 -6.33 -42.81 12.41
N GLU A 572 -6.78 -43.33 13.56
CA GLU A 572 -7.25 -44.71 13.69
C GLU A 572 -8.48 -44.96 12.81
N THR A 573 -9.44 -44.04 12.78
CA THR A 573 -10.63 -44.16 11.94
C THR A 573 -10.28 -44.09 10.45
N LEU A 574 -9.39 -43.19 10.04
CA LEU A 574 -8.88 -43.11 8.67
C LEU A 574 -8.09 -44.37 8.31
N ALA A 575 -7.28 -44.92 9.22
CA ALA A 575 -6.53 -46.15 8.98
C ALA A 575 -7.44 -47.37 8.79
N GLN A 576 -8.60 -47.40 9.46
CA GLN A 576 -9.57 -48.50 9.41
C GLN A 576 -10.60 -48.39 8.27
N GLU A 577 -11.09 -47.18 7.99
CA GLU A 577 -12.19 -46.94 7.03
C GLU A 577 -11.69 -46.55 5.64
N MET A 578 -10.42 -46.17 5.50
CA MET A 578 -9.85 -45.80 4.21
C MET A 578 -9.27 -47.06 3.53
N ASP A 579 -9.79 -47.38 2.35
CA ASP A 579 -9.21 -48.41 1.49
C ASP A 579 -7.87 -47.92 0.93
N TRP A 580 -6.79 -48.25 1.64
CA TRP A 580 -5.42 -47.90 1.27
C TRP A 580 -5.02 -48.42 -0.12
N GLY A 581 -5.74 -49.41 -0.69
CA GLY A 581 -5.53 -49.87 -2.07
C GLY A 581 -5.96 -48.87 -3.14
N THR A 582 -6.74 -47.85 -2.78
CA THR A 582 -7.15 -46.72 -3.66
C THR A 582 -6.45 -45.40 -3.32
N PHE A 583 -5.63 -45.38 -2.27
CA PHE A 583 -4.86 -44.20 -1.89
C PHE A 583 -3.65 -44.08 -2.81
N PRO A 584 -3.24 -42.85 -3.21
CA PRO A 584 -2.05 -42.68 -4.01
C PRO A 584 -0.84 -43.30 -3.29
N THR A 585 0.08 -43.91 -4.04
CA THR A 585 1.32 -44.46 -3.46
C THR A 585 2.07 -43.36 -2.68
N PRO A 586 2.95 -43.67 -1.71
CA PRO A 586 3.74 -42.64 -1.03
C PRO A 586 4.48 -41.71 -2.00
N GLU A 587 4.93 -42.25 -3.14
CA GLU A 587 5.54 -41.50 -4.23
C GLU A 587 4.54 -40.56 -4.92
N GLU A 588 3.31 -41.01 -5.19
CA GLU A 588 2.26 -40.17 -5.74
C GLU A 588 1.81 -39.09 -4.75
N VAL A 589 1.68 -39.41 -3.46
CA VAL A 589 1.38 -38.41 -2.41
C VAL A 589 2.49 -37.36 -2.36
N LEU A 590 3.75 -37.78 -2.41
CA LEU A 590 4.89 -36.88 -2.45
C LEU A 590 4.87 -36.01 -3.72
N ALA A 591 4.58 -36.60 -4.88
CA ALA A 591 4.47 -35.88 -6.15
C ALA A 591 3.32 -34.86 -6.13
N TRP A 592 2.14 -35.23 -5.61
CA TRP A 592 1.01 -34.31 -5.42
C TRP A 592 1.33 -33.22 -4.41
N GLY A 593 2.07 -33.53 -3.35
CA GLY A 593 2.53 -32.56 -2.35
C GLY A 593 3.48 -31.54 -2.96
N ILE A 594 4.53 -31.98 -3.66
CA ILE A 594 5.49 -31.12 -4.37
C ILE A 594 4.77 -30.29 -5.43
N GLY A 595 3.91 -30.91 -6.24
CA GLY A 595 3.14 -30.21 -7.27
C GLY A 595 2.21 -29.14 -6.70
N SER A 596 1.53 -29.44 -5.59
CA SER A 596 0.67 -28.47 -4.90
C SER A 596 1.48 -27.31 -4.34
N PHE A 597 2.62 -27.60 -3.70
CA PHE A 597 3.52 -26.57 -3.18
C PHE A 597 4.05 -25.66 -4.31
N ALA A 598 4.52 -26.24 -5.41
CA ALA A 598 5.00 -25.49 -6.57
C ALA A 598 3.91 -24.58 -7.18
N VAL A 599 2.66 -25.07 -7.27
CA VAL A 599 1.52 -24.27 -7.74
C VAL A 599 1.21 -23.13 -6.78
N LEU A 600 1.24 -23.38 -5.47
CA LEU A 600 1.01 -22.34 -4.45
C LEU A 600 2.11 -21.27 -4.46
N GLU A 601 3.38 -21.68 -4.55
CA GLU A 601 4.51 -20.74 -4.69
C GLU A 601 4.40 -19.93 -5.98
N CYS A 602 4.01 -20.55 -7.09
CA CYS A 602 3.75 -19.84 -8.34
C CYS A 602 2.63 -18.80 -8.19
N MET A 603 1.55 -19.11 -7.47
CA MET A 603 0.49 -18.14 -7.18
C MET A 603 0.99 -16.98 -6.29
N THR A 604 1.81 -17.27 -5.29
CA THR A 604 2.43 -16.25 -4.44
C THR A 604 3.33 -15.32 -5.25
N LEU A 605 4.21 -15.88 -6.10
CA LEU A 605 5.05 -15.11 -7.00
C LEU A 605 4.21 -14.29 -8.00
N ALA A 606 3.06 -14.81 -8.43
CA ALA A 606 2.17 -14.13 -9.35
C ALA A 606 1.53 -12.84 -8.78
N TYR A 607 1.62 -12.60 -7.47
CA TYR A 607 1.31 -11.29 -6.90
C TYR A 607 2.32 -10.20 -7.29
N THR A 608 3.57 -10.59 -7.54
CA THR A 608 4.64 -9.71 -8.00
C THR A 608 4.83 -9.76 -9.51
N HIS A 609 4.61 -10.94 -10.12
CA HIS A 609 4.85 -11.25 -11.53
C HIS A 609 3.56 -11.76 -12.18
N ARG A 610 2.66 -10.85 -12.57
CA ARG A 610 1.29 -11.19 -13.03
C ARG A 610 1.24 -12.10 -14.27
N GLU A 611 2.29 -12.08 -15.09
CA GLU A 611 2.49 -12.98 -16.22
C GLU A 611 2.41 -14.47 -15.84
N LEU A 612 2.74 -14.82 -14.59
CA LEU A 612 2.63 -16.18 -14.07
C LEU A 612 1.17 -16.66 -14.01
N TRP A 613 0.18 -15.76 -13.86
CA TRP A 613 -1.23 -16.14 -13.97
C TRP A 613 -1.57 -16.62 -15.39
N THR A 614 -0.98 -16.02 -16.45
CA THR A 614 -1.13 -16.51 -17.84
C THR A 614 -0.56 -17.91 -17.98
N VAL A 615 0.63 -18.15 -17.42
CA VAL A 615 1.27 -19.49 -17.45
C VAL A 615 0.33 -20.53 -16.83
N LEU A 616 -0.26 -20.23 -15.67
CA LEU A 616 -1.24 -21.11 -15.03
C LEU A 616 -2.52 -21.31 -15.87
N PHE A 617 -3.02 -20.27 -16.53
CA PHE A 617 -4.14 -20.41 -17.48
C PHE A 617 -3.80 -21.30 -18.69
N VAL A 618 -2.58 -21.23 -19.22
CA VAL A 618 -2.12 -22.11 -20.31
C VAL A 618 -2.02 -23.55 -19.80
N ILE A 619 -1.49 -23.76 -18.61
CA ILE A 619 -1.42 -25.10 -17.99
C ILE A 619 -2.83 -25.69 -17.85
N ILE A 620 -3.79 -24.92 -17.33
CA ILE A 620 -5.18 -25.37 -17.11
C ILE A 620 -5.96 -25.51 -18.42
N GLY A 621 -5.74 -24.65 -19.40
CA GLY A 621 -6.49 -24.56 -20.64
C GLY A 621 -6.00 -25.48 -21.75
N VAL A 622 -4.72 -25.87 -21.72
CA VAL A 622 -4.05 -26.62 -22.81
C VAL A 622 -3.35 -27.86 -22.27
N VAL A 623 -2.43 -27.71 -21.33
CA VAL A 623 -1.57 -28.83 -20.87
C VAL A 623 -2.37 -29.88 -20.13
N TRP A 624 -3.17 -29.48 -19.14
CA TRP A 624 -3.98 -30.39 -18.34
C TRP A 624 -5.00 -31.18 -19.17
N PRO A 625 -5.79 -30.56 -20.07
CA PRO A 625 -6.70 -31.31 -20.95
C PRO A 625 -5.98 -32.33 -21.84
N VAL A 626 -4.83 -31.99 -22.40
CA VAL A 626 -4.05 -32.92 -23.25
C VAL A 626 -3.49 -34.09 -22.45
N LEU A 627 -3.01 -33.86 -21.23
CA LEU A 627 -2.38 -34.90 -20.41
C LEU A 627 -3.36 -35.74 -19.60
N SER A 628 -4.53 -35.20 -19.24
CA SER A 628 -5.43 -35.82 -18.25
C SER A 628 -6.81 -36.19 -18.77
N TRP A 629 -7.27 -35.68 -19.93
CA TRP A 629 -8.59 -36.05 -20.44
C TRP A 629 -8.55 -37.40 -21.18
N PRO A 630 -9.63 -38.20 -21.14
CA PRO A 630 -9.68 -39.48 -21.84
C PRO A 630 -9.43 -39.33 -23.33
N THR A 631 -8.67 -40.27 -23.90
CA THR A 631 -8.45 -40.37 -25.35
C THR A 631 -9.79 -40.47 -26.07
N GLY A 632 -10.09 -39.49 -26.93
CA GLY A 632 -11.35 -39.39 -27.66
C GLY A 632 -12.34 -38.35 -27.13
N PHE A 633 -12.22 -37.88 -25.88
CA PHE A 633 -13.14 -36.86 -25.33
C PHE A 633 -13.15 -35.57 -26.17
N TYR A 634 -11.97 -35.07 -26.55
CA TYR A 634 -11.85 -33.91 -27.44
C TYR A 634 -12.47 -34.15 -28.81
N SER A 635 -12.32 -35.36 -29.35
CA SER A 635 -12.84 -35.69 -30.68
C SER A 635 -14.37 -35.71 -30.71
N GLN A 636 -15.00 -36.13 -29.61
CA GLN A 636 -16.45 -36.19 -29.43
C GLN A 636 -17.04 -34.85 -29.00
N ASN A 637 -16.28 -34.04 -28.25
CA ASN A 637 -16.74 -32.79 -27.63
C ASN A 637 -15.93 -31.56 -28.09
N LYS A 638 -15.64 -31.46 -29.40
CA LYS A 638 -14.77 -30.42 -29.97
C LYS A 638 -15.15 -29.00 -29.55
N ARG A 639 -16.45 -28.69 -29.53
CA ARG A 639 -16.96 -27.36 -29.14
C ARG A 639 -16.66 -27.03 -27.68
N LEU A 640 -16.85 -27.98 -26.77
CA LEU A 640 -16.58 -27.82 -25.34
C LEU A 640 -15.08 -27.72 -25.06
N GLY A 641 -14.27 -28.60 -25.67
CA GLY A 641 -12.83 -28.57 -25.53
C GLY A 641 -12.19 -27.29 -26.08
N LEU A 642 -12.59 -26.88 -27.28
CA LEU A 642 -12.12 -25.62 -27.88
C LEU A 642 -12.61 -24.41 -27.09
N GLY A 643 -13.87 -24.43 -26.63
CA GLY A 643 -14.43 -23.37 -25.78
C GLY A 643 -13.64 -23.19 -24.50
N TRP A 644 -13.34 -24.27 -23.78
CA TRP A 644 -12.50 -24.24 -22.56
C TRP A 644 -11.13 -23.62 -22.82
N THR A 645 -10.42 -24.11 -23.84
CA THR A 645 -9.09 -23.60 -24.19
C THR A 645 -9.14 -22.12 -24.55
N ILE A 646 -10.07 -21.69 -25.40
CA ILE A 646 -10.24 -20.28 -25.76
C ILE A 646 -10.56 -19.44 -24.53
N SER A 647 -11.46 -19.89 -23.65
CA SER A 647 -11.80 -19.16 -22.43
C SER A 647 -10.58 -18.97 -21.50
N CYS A 648 -9.76 -20.00 -21.31
CA CYS A 648 -8.54 -19.91 -20.50
C CYS A 648 -7.50 -18.96 -21.13
N LEU A 649 -7.25 -19.08 -22.44
CA LEU A 649 -6.28 -18.23 -23.14
C LEU A 649 -6.71 -16.77 -23.15
N VAL A 650 -7.99 -16.49 -23.44
CA VAL A 650 -8.56 -15.13 -23.39
C VAL A 650 -8.48 -14.57 -21.98
N SER A 651 -8.78 -15.37 -20.95
CA SER A 651 -8.63 -14.95 -19.55
C SER A 651 -7.17 -14.64 -19.19
N GLY A 652 -6.23 -15.42 -19.71
CA GLY A 652 -4.79 -15.19 -19.57
C GLY A 652 -4.34 -13.83 -20.10
N ILE A 653 -4.86 -13.38 -21.24
CA ILE A 653 -4.52 -12.07 -21.82
C ILE A 653 -4.74 -10.93 -20.80
N PHE A 654 -5.83 -10.96 -20.03
CA PHE A 654 -6.11 -9.92 -19.03
C PHE A 654 -5.05 -9.80 -17.94
N THR A 655 -4.29 -10.87 -17.69
CA THR A 655 -3.26 -10.88 -16.64
C THR A 655 -1.97 -10.19 -17.06
N VAL A 656 -1.73 -10.06 -18.37
CA VAL A 656 -0.58 -9.33 -18.95
C VAL A 656 -0.95 -7.91 -19.44
N LEU A 657 -2.23 -7.53 -19.36
CA LEU A 657 -2.64 -6.14 -19.59
C LEU A 657 -2.17 -5.24 -18.46
N SER A 658 -1.96 -3.95 -18.74
CA SER A 658 -1.60 -2.97 -17.72
C SER A 658 -2.63 -2.96 -16.58
N VAL A 659 -2.12 -2.82 -15.35
CA VAL A 659 -2.95 -2.56 -14.16
C VAL A 659 -3.59 -1.18 -14.21
N GLU A 660 -2.96 -0.24 -14.90
CA GLU A 660 -3.41 1.13 -15.06
C GLU A 660 -4.47 1.20 -16.14
N LYS A 661 -5.74 1.25 -15.72
CA LYS A 661 -6.89 1.30 -16.63
C LYS A 661 -7.48 2.70 -16.64
N THR A 662 -7.64 3.27 -17.83
CA THR A 662 -8.41 4.51 -18.02
C THR A 662 -9.78 4.15 -18.56
N GLU A 663 -10.86 4.67 -17.96
CA GLU A 663 -12.22 4.38 -18.42
C GLU A 663 -12.40 4.66 -19.91
N SER A 664 -12.94 3.68 -20.63
CA SER A 664 -13.19 3.80 -22.06
C SER A 664 -14.67 3.65 -22.32
N ILE A 665 -15.30 4.73 -22.80
CA ILE A 665 -16.72 4.71 -23.22
C ILE A 665 -16.95 3.62 -24.27
N PHE A 666 -15.97 3.35 -25.14
CA PHE A 666 -16.05 2.28 -26.14
C PHE A 666 -16.10 0.88 -25.50
N LEU A 667 -15.28 0.62 -24.47
CA LEU A 667 -15.31 -0.67 -23.77
C LEU A 667 -16.53 -0.81 -22.87
N ILE A 668 -16.91 0.25 -22.16
CA ILE A 668 -18.14 0.33 -21.35
C ILE A 668 -19.38 0.08 -22.23
N GLY A 669 -19.41 0.66 -23.43
CA GLY A 669 -20.49 0.48 -24.40
C GLY A 669 -20.46 -0.85 -25.14
N GLY A 670 -19.29 -1.48 -25.31
CA GLY A 670 -19.09 -2.67 -26.17
C GLY A 670 -19.07 -4.02 -25.44
N ASP A 671 -18.57 -4.09 -24.21
CA ASP A 671 -18.44 -5.35 -23.44
C ASP A 671 -19.79 -6.03 -23.10
N PRO A 672 -20.89 -5.31 -22.80
CA PRO A 672 -22.20 -5.94 -22.63
C PRO A 672 -22.70 -6.62 -23.90
N TYR A 673 -22.44 -6.04 -25.08
CA TYR A 673 -22.91 -6.59 -26.36
C TYR A 673 -22.21 -7.91 -26.72
N VAL A 674 -20.92 -8.05 -26.40
CA VAL A 674 -20.14 -9.27 -26.68
C VAL A 674 -20.49 -10.39 -25.71
N ARG A 675 -20.68 -10.10 -24.41
CA ARG A 675 -21.09 -11.13 -23.43
C ARG A 675 -22.55 -11.54 -23.58
N PHE A 676 -23.42 -10.66 -24.04
CA PHE A 676 -24.83 -10.95 -24.28
C PHE A 676 -25.06 -11.80 -25.54
N SER A 677 -24.28 -11.56 -26.60
CA SER A 677 -24.36 -12.34 -27.85
C SER A 677 -23.77 -13.76 -27.74
N TRP A 678 -22.80 -13.98 -26.86
CA TRP A 678 -22.20 -15.30 -26.65
C TRP A 678 -22.91 -16.14 -25.58
N GLY A 679 -23.75 -15.52 -24.72
CA GLY A 679 -24.23 -16.13 -23.49
C GLY A 679 -25.63 -16.74 -23.51
N LEU A 680 -26.60 -16.22 -24.28
CA LEU A 680 -28.00 -16.65 -24.13
C LEU A 680 -28.78 -16.49 -25.45
N GLY A 681 -28.71 -17.50 -26.31
CA GLY A 681 -29.70 -17.68 -27.37
C GLY A 681 -31.03 -18.15 -26.77
N GLY A 682 -31.84 -17.21 -26.28
CA GLY A 682 -33.20 -17.50 -25.83
C GLY A 682 -33.72 -16.58 -24.72
N GLN A 683 -33.99 -15.32 -25.05
CA GLN A 683 -35.16 -14.53 -24.61
C GLN A 683 -34.90 -13.05 -24.92
N GLU A 684 -35.53 -12.58 -25.99
CA GLU A 684 -35.45 -11.21 -26.51
C GLU A 684 -35.93 -10.14 -25.49
N ASP A 685 -36.73 -10.54 -24.50
CA ASP A 685 -37.40 -9.63 -23.56
C ASP A 685 -36.53 -9.10 -22.40
N GLN A 686 -35.39 -9.70 -22.08
CA GLN A 686 -34.48 -9.15 -21.05
C GLN A 686 -33.58 -8.00 -21.56
N SER A 687 -33.54 -7.77 -22.88
CA SER A 687 -32.69 -6.74 -23.50
C SER A 687 -33.12 -5.31 -23.14
N LYS A 688 -34.42 -5.07 -22.89
CA LYS A 688 -34.98 -3.73 -22.64
C LYS A 688 -34.71 -3.19 -21.23
N ARG A 689 -34.38 -4.04 -20.25
CA ARG A 689 -34.21 -3.63 -18.83
C ARG A 689 -32.81 -3.08 -18.48
N LYS A 690 -31.82 -3.17 -19.38
CA LYS A 690 -30.40 -2.83 -19.09
C LYS A 690 -29.88 -1.56 -19.77
N PHE A 691 -30.70 -0.90 -20.58
CA PHE A 691 -30.37 0.39 -21.23
C PHE A 691 -30.21 1.57 -20.25
N PRO A 692 -31.05 1.71 -19.20
CA PRO A 692 -30.96 2.87 -18.29
C PRO A 692 -29.64 2.95 -17.53
N ALA A 693 -29.12 1.81 -17.05
CA ALA A 693 -27.82 1.75 -16.37
C ALA A 693 -26.70 2.22 -17.30
N LEU A 694 -26.59 1.63 -18.49
CA LEU A 694 -25.55 2.00 -19.44
C LEU A 694 -25.61 3.48 -19.87
N VAL A 695 -26.82 4.01 -20.08
CA VAL A 695 -27.00 5.42 -20.45
C VAL A 695 -26.63 6.34 -19.28
N THR A 696 -27.06 6.04 -18.06
CA THR A 696 -26.68 6.77 -16.85
C THR A 696 -25.17 6.73 -16.65
N THR A 697 -24.53 5.56 -16.77
CA THR A 697 -23.07 5.41 -16.66
C THR A 697 -22.35 6.24 -17.73
N ILE A 698 -22.73 6.13 -19.00
CA ILE A 698 -22.08 6.88 -20.10
C ILE A 698 -22.27 8.40 -19.92
N SER A 699 -23.47 8.82 -19.51
CA SER A 699 -23.78 10.23 -19.23
C SER A 699 -22.94 10.76 -18.06
N SER A 700 -22.87 10.02 -16.95
CA SER A 700 -22.02 10.38 -15.81
C SER A 700 -20.55 10.43 -16.17
N VAL A 701 -20.03 9.41 -16.89
CA VAL A 701 -18.63 9.38 -17.31
C VAL A 701 -18.33 10.55 -18.23
N ARG A 702 -19.20 10.86 -19.19
CA ARG A 702 -19.00 12.02 -20.08
C ARG A 702 -19.03 13.34 -19.30
N SER A 703 -19.98 13.53 -18.40
CA SER A 703 -20.10 14.74 -17.57
C SER A 703 -18.87 14.93 -16.68
N LEU A 704 -18.41 13.85 -16.02
CA LEU A 704 -17.21 13.85 -15.19
C LEU A 704 -15.94 14.09 -16.03
N GLN A 705 -15.81 13.44 -17.20
CA GLN A 705 -14.67 13.65 -18.12
C GLN A 705 -14.66 15.06 -18.72
N ASN A 706 -15.84 15.65 -18.95
CA ASN A 706 -16.01 17.02 -19.43
C ASN A 706 -15.90 18.08 -18.31
N LYS A 707 -15.76 17.65 -17.05
CA LYS A 707 -15.65 18.52 -15.86
C LYS A 707 -16.90 19.36 -15.58
N GLU A 708 -18.07 18.84 -15.93
CA GLU A 708 -19.37 19.49 -15.68
C GLU A 708 -19.96 19.11 -14.30
N GLY A 709 -19.23 18.34 -13.49
CA GLY A 709 -19.72 17.72 -12.27
C GLY A 709 -20.59 16.49 -12.54
N LEU A 710 -21.14 15.88 -11.48
CA LEU A 710 -22.10 14.77 -11.61
C LEU A 710 -23.53 15.33 -11.67
N PRO A 711 -24.30 15.10 -12.75
CA PRO A 711 -25.68 15.57 -12.82
C PRO A 711 -26.53 14.89 -11.74
N ILE A 712 -27.32 15.67 -11.00
CA ILE A 712 -28.16 15.18 -9.87
C ILE A 712 -29.09 14.04 -10.30
N LEU A 713 -29.64 14.12 -11.52
CA LEU A 713 -30.49 13.06 -12.08
C LEU A 713 -29.70 11.76 -12.29
N ASN A 714 -28.46 11.84 -12.76
CA ASN A 714 -27.62 10.67 -12.94
C ASN A 714 -27.19 10.09 -11.60
N GLN A 715 -26.87 10.93 -10.61
CA GLN A 715 -26.55 10.51 -9.25
C GLN A 715 -27.71 9.73 -8.63
N SER A 716 -28.92 10.29 -8.70
CA SER A 716 -30.15 9.67 -8.19
C SER A 716 -30.44 8.35 -8.91
N ALA A 717 -30.33 8.34 -10.24
CA ALA A 717 -30.53 7.14 -11.04
C ALA A 717 -29.49 6.05 -10.71
N GLY A 718 -28.22 6.42 -10.50
CA GLY A 718 -27.16 5.49 -10.10
C GLY A 718 -27.47 4.78 -8.79
N TRP A 719 -27.90 5.52 -7.75
CA TRP A 719 -28.30 4.93 -6.47
C TRP A 719 -29.53 4.02 -6.59
N VAL A 720 -30.54 4.43 -7.34
CA VAL A 720 -31.75 3.63 -7.58
C VAL A 720 -31.39 2.32 -8.29
N ILE A 721 -30.56 2.38 -9.33
CA ILE A 721 -30.12 1.21 -10.10
C ILE A 721 -29.33 0.25 -9.21
N LEU A 722 -28.40 0.76 -8.41
CA LEU A 722 -27.62 -0.03 -7.47
C LEU A 722 -28.52 -0.78 -6.49
N VAL A 723 -29.43 -0.09 -5.80
CA VAL A 723 -30.32 -0.69 -4.79
C VAL A 723 -31.28 -1.70 -5.45
N LEU A 724 -31.94 -1.33 -6.54
CA LEU A 724 -32.88 -2.21 -7.23
C LEU A 724 -32.21 -3.45 -7.81
N SER A 725 -30.97 -3.33 -8.30
CA SER A 725 -30.22 -4.47 -8.83
C SER A 725 -30.02 -5.55 -7.79
N VAL A 726 -29.72 -5.18 -6.54
CA VAL A 726 -29.50 -6.14 -5.45
C VAL A 726 -30.82 -6.67 -4.88
N VAL A 727 -31.79 -5.77 -4.69
CA VAL A 727 -33.07 -6.06 -4.01
C VAL A 727 -33.99 -6.90 -4.90
N LEU A 728 -34.20 -6.51 -6.17
CA LEU A 728 -35.21 -7.16 -7.02
C LEU A 728 -34.96 -8.67 -7.23
N PRO A 729 -33.73 -9.14 -7.51
CA PRO A 729 -33.48 -10.57 -7.62
C PRO A 729 -33.75 -11.30 -6.31
N ILE A 730 -33.47 -10.71 -5.14
CA ILE A 730 -33.72 -11.38 -3.85
C ILE A 730 -35.22 -11.58 -3.59
N PHE A 731 -36.05 -10.59 -3.90
CA PHE A 731 -37.49 -10.60 -3.58
C PHE A 731 -38.40 -11.09 -4.72
N LEU A 732 -37.90 -11.19 -5.95
CA LEU A 732 -38.63 -11.73 -7.11
C LEU A 732 -38.00 -13.05 -7.57
N PRO A 733 -38.26 -14.17 -6.87
CA PRO A 733 -37.72 -15.46 -7.27
C PRO A 733 -38.27 -15.90 -8.65
N PRO A 734 -37.47 -16.61 -9.46
CA PRO A 734 -37.95 -17.14 -10.74
C PRO A 734 -39.09 -18.15 -10.53
N SER A 735 -40.01 -18.22 -11.49
CA SER A 735 -41.14 -19.16 -11.48
C SER A 735 -40.71 -20.63 -11.42
N VAL A 736 -39.50 -20.94 -11.90
CA VAL A 736 -38.86 -22.27 -11.79
C VAL A 736 -37.45 -22.12 -11.18
N SER A 737 -37.24 -22.78 -10.05
CA SER A 737 -35.98 -22.74 -9.30
C SER A 737 -35.02 -23.85 -9.78
N SER A 738 -34.14 -23.52 -10.71
CA SER A 738 -33.05 -24.38 -11.16
C SER A 738 -31.70 -23.80 -10.72
N PRO A 739 -30.62 -24.61 -10.65
CA PRO A 739 -29.28 -24.08 -10.36
C PRO A 739 -28.85 -22.99 -11.33
N SER A 740 -29.26 -23.10 -12.60
CA SER A 740 -28.97 -22.11 -13.64
C SER A 740 -29.77 -20.82 -13.43
N SER A 741 -31.05 -20.89 -13.04
CA SER A 741 -31.85 -19.69 -12.78
C SER A 741 -31.38 -18.94 -11.52
N LYS A 742 -30.92 -19.66 -10.48
CA LYS A 742 -30.26 -19.05 -9.31
C LYS A 742 -28.95 -18.38 -9.64
N LEU A 743 -28.13 -18.99 -10.48
CA LEU A 743 -26.91 -18.35 -10.95
C LEU A 743 -27.20 -17.04 -11.69
N GLN A 744 -28.16 -17.07 -12.60
CA GLN A 744 -28.56 -15.89 -13.36
C GLN A 744 -29.08 -14.79 -12.43
N GLN A 745 -29.82 -15.15 -11.39
CA GLN A 745 -30.29 -14.25 -10.33
C GLN A 745 -29.12 -13.53 -9.63
N TYR A 746 -28.08 -14.25 -9.20
CA TYR A 746 -26.89 -13.63 -8.60
C TYR A 746 -26.08 -12.80 -9.60
N PHE A 747 -25.92 -13.28 -10.83
CA PHE A 747 -25.24 -12.51 -11.88
C PHE A 747 -25.97 -11.21 -12.21
N LEU A 748 -27.30 -11.21 -12.23
CA LEU A 748 -28.11 -10.00 -12.39
C LEU A 748 -28.06 -9.10 -11.16
N ALA A 749 -27.99 -9.68 -9.96
CA ALA A 749 -27.92 -8.93 -8.71
C ALA A 749 -26.63 -8.13 -8.55
N PHE A 750 -25.52 -8.75 -8.94
CA PHE A 750 -24.19 -8.14 -8.83
C PHE A 750 -23.68 -7.59 -10.17
N GLY A 751 -24.40 -7.76 -11.27
CA GLY A 751 -23.98 -7.34 -12.61
C GLY A 751 -23.85 -5.81 -12.77
N PRO A 752 -24.83 -5.00 -12.34
CA PRO A 752 -24.74 -3.54 -12.41
C PRO A 752 -23.58 -2.94 -11.61
N LEU A 753 -23.14 -3.60 -10.54
CA LEU A 753 -21.92 -3.20 -9.82
C LEU A 753 -20.67 -3.22 -10.70
N PHE A 754 -20.58 -4.13 -11.67
CA PHE A 754 -19.46 -4.19 -12.60
C PHE A 754 -19.53 -3.09 -13.68
N LEU A 755 -20.69 -2.48 -13.91
CA LEU A 755 -20.85 -1.36 -14.84
C LEU A 755 -20.67 -0.02 -14.14
N ASP A 756 -21.23 0.11 -12.93
CA ASP A 756 -21.26 1.35 -12.17
C ASP A 756 -20.01 1.53 -11.30
N VAL A 757 -19.36 0.46 -10.83
CA VAL A 757 -18.31 0.52 -9.78
C VAL A 757 -16.97 -0.13 -10.18
N VAL A 758 -16.84 -0.68 -11.40
CA VAL A 758 -15.61 -1.33 -11.90
C VAL A 758 -15.11 -0.64 -13.18
N PRO A 759 -13.80 -0.29 -13.27
CA PRO A 759 -13.24 0.29 -14.49
C PRO A 759 -13.20 -0.72 -15.64
N LEU A 760 -13.89 -0.39 -16.74
CA LEU A 760 -13.72 -1.02 -18.05
C LEU A 760 -12.81 -0.12 -18.89
N GLY A 761 -11.49 -0.30 -18.75
CA GLY A 761 -10.50 0.60 -19.33
C GLY A 761 -9.58 -0.03 -20.37
N ARG A 762 -8.97 0.83 -21.20
CA ARG A 762 -7.99 0.46 -22.23
C ARG A 762 -6.57 0.61 -21.66
N SER A 763 -5.67 -0.33 -21.95
CA SER A 763 -4.25 -0.26 -21.56
C SER A 763 -3.50 0.79 -22.38
N ARG A 764 -2.71 1.65 -21.72
CA ARG A 764 -1.81 2.60 -22.38
C ARG A 764 -0.51 1.87 -22.77
N SER A 765 -0.39 1.41 -24.01
CA SER A 765 0.89 0.96 -24.53
C SER A 765 1.74 2.19 -24.93
N GLN A 766 2.90 2.38 -24.30
CA GLN A 766 3.92 3.29 -24.81
C GLN A 766 4.50 2.69 -26.10
N ALA A 767 4.07 3.20 -27.25
CA ALA A 767 4.74 3.01 -28.52
C ALA A 767 4.75 4.35 -29.27
N PRO A 768 5.88 4.73 -29.92
CA PRO A 768 6.01 6.02 -30.58
C PRO A 768 5.02 6.14 -31.74
N SER A 769 4.21 7.19 -31.72
CA SER A 769 3.24 7.53 -32.75
C SER A 769 3.92 8.07 -34.01
N ASN A 770 4.53 7.19 -34.81
CA ASN A 770 4.88 7.54 -36.18
C ASN A 770 3.62 7.56 -37.04
N GLY A 771 3.19 8.77 -37.39
CA GLY A 771 2.07 9.01 -38.28
C GLY A 771 2.31 8.45 -39.68
N ARG A 772 1.47 7.48 -40.08
CA ARG A 772 1.11 7.27 -41.49
C ARG A 772 -0.39 7.08 -41.59
N LYS A 773 -1.06 8.08 -42.17
CA LYS A 773 -2.47 8.00 -42.61
C LYS A 773 -2.57 7.01 -43.78
N GLY A 774 -2.85 5.75 -43.49
CA GLY A 774 -3.24 4.74 -44.47
C GLY A 774 -4.75 4.52 -44.46
N ARG A 775 -5.46 5.12 -45.42
CA ARG A 775 -6.91 4.95 -45.61
C ARG A 775 -7.16 3.63 -46.34
N ALA A 776 -7.37 2.53 -45.62
CA ALA A 776 -7.84 1.27 -46.21
C ALA A 776 -9.33 1.08 -45.91
N LYS A 777 -10.18 1.29 -46.94
CA LYS A 777 -11.57 0.85 -46.94
C LYS A 777 -11.59 -0.67 -47.06
N ALA A 778 -11.89 -1.37 -45.96
CA ALA A 778 -12.23 -2.79 -46.02
C ALA A 778 -13.75 -2.92 -46.21
N ASN A 779 -14.15 -3.27 -47.44
CA ASN A 779 -15.51 -3.69 -47.76
C ASN A 779 -15.82 -4.99 -47.02
N CYS A 780 -16.89 -4.98 -46.23
CA CYS A 780 -17.46 -6.16 -45.58
C CYS A 780 -18.25 -6.96 -46.63
N PRO A 781 -17.95 -8.25 -46.89
CA PRO A 781 -18.81 -9.09 -47.71
C PRO A 781 -20.05 -9.46 -46.91
N GLN A 782 -21.20 -9.05 -47.43
CA GLN A 782 -22.53 -9.43 -46.95
C GLN A 782 -22.75 -10.93 -47.25
N ALA A 783 -22.40 -11.79 -46.30
CA ALA A 783 -22.57 -13.24 -46.43
C ALA A 783 -24.01 -13.64 -46.05
N ARG A 784 -24.87 -13.74 -47.07
CA ARG A 784 -26.03 -14.63 -47.11
C ARG A 784 -25.56 -16.05 -46.72
N ASN A 785 -26.09 -16.60 -45.63
CA ASN A 785 -26.35 -18.04 -45.45
C ASN A 785 -27.11 -18.28 -44.12
N GLU A 786 -28.34 -17.79 -44.07
CA GLU A 786 -29.36 -18.33 -43.17
C GLU A 786 -29.80 -19.69 -43.73
N LYS A 787 -29.28 -20.81 -43.20
CA LYS A 787 -29.99 -22.12 -43.16
C LYS A 787 -29.27 -23.31 -42.49
N HIS A 788 -28.06 -23.18 -41.92
CA HIS A 788 -27.33 -24.36 -41.38
C HIS A 788 -27.15 -24.44 -39.85
N TRP A 789 -27.97 -23.75 -39.04
CA TRP A 789 -27.78 -23.72 -37.57
C TRP A 789 -28.98 -24.20 -36.73
N MET A 790 -29.80 -25.10 -37.27
CA MET A 790 -30.93 -25.72 -36.56
C MET A 790 -30.54 -26.86 -35.60
N GLU A 791 -29.25 -27.18 -35.42
CA GLU A 791 -28.79 -28.32 -34.58
C GLU A 791 -28.24 -27.92 -33.19
N GLY A 792 -28.19 -26.63 -32.86
CA GLY A 792 -27.79 -26.14 -31.53
C GLY A 792 -28.85 -26.32 -30.43
N ARG A 793 -30.07 -26.70 -30.80
CA ARG A 793 -31.18 -26.98 -29.85
C ARG A 793 -30.95 -28.23 -29.00
N GLY A 794 -30.07 -29.13 -29.42
CA GLY A 794 -29.79 -30.37 -28.69
C GLY A 794 -29.14 -30.18 -27.33
N VAL A 795 -28.43 -29.07 -27.08
CA VAL A 795 -27.76 -28.86 -25.77
C VAL A 795 -28.72 -28.26 -24.74
N ALA A 796 -29.61 -27.35 -25.15
CA ALA A 796 -30.65 -26.81 -24.27
C ALA A 796 -31.78 -27.82 -24.02
N SER A 797 -32.20 -28.59 -25.04
CA SER A 797 -33.18 -29.67 -24.84
C SER A 797 -32.61 -30.84 -24.06
N ALA A 798 -31.33 -31.22 -24.24
CA ALA A 798 -30.67 -32.22 -23.38
C ALA A 798 -30.47 -31.74 -21.93
N LEU A 799 -30.54 -30.43 -21.66
CA LEU A 799 -30.48 -29.86 -20.31
C LEU A 799 -31.84 -29.81 -19.61
N ASP A 800 -32.96 -29.79 -20.36
CA ASP A 800 -34.33 -29.80 -19.84
C ASP A 800 -34.99 -31.20 -19.84
N GLU A 801 -34.65 -32.06 -20.80
CA GLU A 801 -35.17 -33.44 -20.90
C GLU A 801 -34.81 -34.26 -19.64
N ASP A 802 -33.64 -34.01 -19.05
CA ASP A 802 -33.15 -34.75 -17.88
C ASP A 802 -33.85 -34.40 -16.54
N GLU A 803 -34.66 -33.34 -16.50
CA GLU A 803 -35.49 -32.98 -15.33
C GLU A 803 -36.95 -33.47 -15.41
N SER A 804 -37.42 -33.85 -16.60
CA SER A 804 -38.83 -34.21 -16.83
C SER A 804 -39.19 -35.66 -16.45
N GLU A 805 -38.20 -36.55 -16.34
CA GLU A 805 -38.37 -37.91 -15.82
C GLU A 805 -38.10 -37.96 -14.31
N ARG A 806 -39.04 -37.45 -13.50
CA ARG A 806 -39.04 -37.67 -12.04
C ARG A 806 -40.06 -38.75 -11.66
N PRO A 807 -39.65 -39.96 -11.28
CA PRO A 807 -40.51 -40.81 -10.46
C PRO A 807 -40.62 -40.16 -9.07
N LYS A 808 -41.84 -40.08 -8.52
CA LYS A 808 -42.08 -39.71 -7.12
C LYS A 808 -41.50 -40.79 -6.19
N VAL A 809 -40.21 -40.73 -5.92
CA VAL A 809 -39.55 -41.59 -4.93
C VAL A 809 -39.72 -40.95 -3.55
N ILE A 810 -40.41 -41.65 -2.68
CA ILE A 810 -40.54 -41.40 -1.24
C ILE A 810 -39.12 -41.17 -0.67
N LYS A 811 -38.94 -40.12 0.13
CA LYS A 811 -37.66 -39.74 0.77
C LYS A 811 -37.15 -40.83 1.72
N ALA A 812 -36.61 -41.92 1.20
CA ALA A 812 -35.64 -42.73 1.92
C ALA A 812 -34.30 -41.97 1.87
N ARG A 813 -33.79 -41.60 3.04
CA ARG A 813 -32.49 -40.94 3.18
C ARG A 813 -31.42 -41.93 2.74
N ALA A 814 -30.96 -41.82 1.49
CA ALA A 814 -29.88 -42.66 0.99
C ALA A 814 -28.69 -42.60 1.95
N PRO A 815 -28.09 -43.73 2.33
CA PRO A 815 -26.91 -43.72 3.19
C PRO A 815 -25.82 -42.90 2.49
N ARG A 816 -25.20 -41.97 3.23
CA ARG A 816 -24.01 -41.26 2.73
C ARG A 816 -22.92 -42.30 2.56
N LEU A 817 -22.74 -42.81 1.34
CA LEU A 817 -21.56 -43.59 0.98
C LEU A 817 -20.35 -42.69 1.25
N SER A 818 -19.59 -43.00 2.31
CA SER A 818 -18.26 -42.45 2.57
C SER A 818 -17.42 -42.74 1.34
N ARG A 819 -16.89 -41.70 0.71
CA ARG A 819 -15.97 -41.84 -0.42
C ARG A 819 -14.58 -41.43 0.06
N GLY A 820 -13.59 -42.30 -0.20
CA GLY A 820 -12.18 -41.97 -0.02
C GLY A 820 -11.75 -40.73 -0.81
N LEU A 821 -10.75 -40.02 -0.28
CA LEU A 821 -10.08 -38.92 -0.97
C LEU A 821 -9.31 -39.45 -2.18
N ALA A 822 -9.36 -38.72 -3.30
CA ALA A 822 -8.58 -39.03 -4.50
C ALA A 822 -7.74 -37.83 -4.93
N GLY A 823 -6.70 -38.04 -5.74
CA GLY A 823 -5.89 -36.93 -6.30
C GLY A 823 -6.72 -35.89 -7.08
N ALA A 824 -7.86 -36.30 -7.64
CA ALA A 824 -8.82 -35.39 -8.27
C ALA A 824 -9.47 -34.38 -7.30
N ASP A 825 -9.48 -34.64 -5.99
CA ASP A 825 -9.93 -33.68 -4.96
C ASP A 825 -8.90 -32.56 -4.77
N VAL A 826 -7.60 -32.89 -4.71
CA VAL A 826 -6.50 -31.91 -4.61
C VAL A 826 -6.49 -30.98 -5.83
N ARG A 827 -6.60 -31.54 -7.03
CA ARG A 827 -6.70 -30.74 -8.27
C ARG A 827 -7.87 -29.76 -8.24
N ARG A 828 -9.06 -30.21 -7.81
CA ARG A 828 -10.24 -29.34 -7.71
C ARG A 828 -10.04 -28.21 -6.71
N ALA A 829 -9.39 -28.48 -5.58
CA ALA A 829 -9.04 -27.45 -4.60
C ALA A 829 -8.03 -26.43 -5.16
N LEU A 830 -7.01 -26.89 -5.88
CA LEU A 830 -6.03 -25.99 -6.53
C LEU A 830 -6.68 -25.13 -7.62
N PHE A 831 -7.59 -25.68 -8.42
CA PHE A 831 -8.33 -24.92 -9.42
C PHE A 831 -9.25 -23.89 -8.76
N PHE A 832 -9.94 -24.28 -7.68
CA PHE A 832 -10.72 -23.34 -6.88
C PHE A 832 -9.87 -22.16 -6.41
N LEU A 833 -8.75 -22.46 -5.77
CA LEU A 833 -7.84 -21.44 -5.27
C LEU A 833 -7.31 -20.56 -6.41
N PHE A 834 -6.89 -21.16 -7.53
CA PHE A 834 -6.46 -20.43 -8.72
C PHE A 834 -7.52 -19.43 -9.20
N PHE A 835 -8.75 -19.90 -9.44
CA PHE A 835 -9.81 -19.05 -9.97
C PHE A 835 -10.24 -17.96 -8.97
N VAL A 836 -10.20 -18.24 -7.66
CA VAL A 836 -10.39 -17.22 -6.62
C VAL A 836 -9.30 -16.17 -6.73
N GLN A 837 -8.03 -16.57 -6.67
CA GLN A 837 -6.92 -15.62 -6.65
C GLN A 837 -6.86 -14.80 -7.93
N VAL A 838 -7.00 -15.41 -9.10
CA VAL A 838 -6.92 -14.69 -10.38
C VAL A 838 -8.11 -13.76 -10.61
N ALA A 839 -9.28 -14.02 -10.01
CA ALA A 839 -10.42 -13.11 -10.09
C ALA A 839 -10.17 -11.78 -9.37
N PHE A 840 -9.39 -11.80 -8.29
CA PHE A 840 -9.01 -10.58 -7.54
C PHE A 840 -7.71 -9.95 -8.05
N PHE A 841 -6.71 -10.78 -8.37
CA PHE A 841 -5.32 -10.35 -8.57
C PHE A 841 -4.82 -10.58 -10.00
N GLY A 842 -5.63 -11.19 -10.88
CA GLY A 842 -5.25 -11.39 -12.27
C GLY A 842 -5.24 -10.07 -13.05
N ALA A 843 -6.30 -9.28 -12.91
CA ALA A 843 -6.50 -8.05 -13.71
C ALA A 843 -6.12 -6.75 -12.97
N ALA A 844 -5.54 -6.87 -11.77
CA ALA A 844 -5.27 -5.82 -10.79
C ALA A 844 -4.00 -6.23 -9.99
N ASN A 845 -3.19 -5.29 -9.50
CA ASN A 845 -2.15 -5.62 -8.50
C ASN A 845 -2.76 -5.60 -7.09
N VAL A 846 -2.10 -6.26 -6.12
CA VAL A 846 -2.51 -6.19 -4.70
C VAL A 846 -2.64 -4.73 -4.25
N ALA A 847 -1.70 -3.88 -4.72
CA ALA A 847 -1.71 -2.45 -4.50
C ALA A 847 -2.98 -1.75 -5.03
N SER A 848 -3.67 -2.27 -6.05
CA SER A 848 -4.85 -1.66 -6.67
C SER A 848 -6.18 -2.07 -6.03
N VAL A 849 -6.20 -3.22 -5.34
CA VAL A 849 -7.31 -3.57 -4.44
C VAL A 849 -7.25 -2.67 -3.19
N SER A 850 -6.04 -2.25 -2.78
CA SER A 850 -5.82 -1.22 -1.76
C SER A 850 -5.81 0.22 -2.31
N SER A 851 -5.60 0.45 -3.61
CA SER A 851 -5.58 1.79 -4.19
C SER A 851 -7.02 2.26 -4.30
N PHE A 852 -7.29 3.42 -3.71
CA PHE A 852 -8.58 4.10 -3.76
C PHE A 852 -8.88 4.61 -5.17
N TYR A 853 -9.10 3.71 -6.15
CA TYR A 853 -9.57 4.12 -7.47
C TYR A 853 -11.05 4.50 -7.36
N LEU A 854 -11.28 5.80 -7.13
CA LEU A 854 -12.58 6.38 -6.81
C LEU A 854 -13.40 6.80 -8.04
N GLU A 855 -12.84 6.82 -9.26
CA GLU A 855 -13.58 7.24 -10.47
C GLU A 855 -14.95 6.54 -10.64
N PRO A 856 -15.10 5.22 -10.39
CA PRO A 856 -16.41 4.57 -10.46
C PRO A 856 -17.33 4.97 -9.28
N VAL A 857 -16.76 5.31 -8.13
CA VAL A 857 -17.50 5.76 -6.93
C VAL A 857 -18.04 7.18 -7.12
N TYR A 858 -17.33 8.05 -7.86
CA TYR A 858 -17.77 9.42 -8.17
C TYR A 858 -19.08 9.48 -8.95
N ARG A 859 -19.54 8.39 -9.56
CA ARG A 859 -20.85 8.29 -10.21
C ARG A 859 -22.02 8.22 -9.21
N LEU A 860 -21.72 7.98 -7.94
CA LEU A 860 -22.68 7.89 -6.83
C LEU A 860 -22.42 8.97 -5.77
N ILE A 861 -21.14 9.19 -5.45
CA ILE A 861 -20.69 10.13 -4.42
C ILE A 861 -19.50 10.92 -4.97
N PRO A 862 -19.73 12.10 -5.59
CA PRO A 862 -18.65 12.92 -6.15
C PRO A 862 -17.85 13.69 -5.08
N VAL A 863 -18.43 13.89 -3.89
CA VAL A 863 -17.78 14.57 -2.76
C VAL A 863 -17.18 13.55 -1.80
N PHE A 864 -15.94 13.76 -1.35
CA PHE A 864 -15.26 12.81 -0.47
C PHE A 864 -16.08 12.49 0.79
N ASN A 865 -16.41 11.21 0.97
CA ASN A 865 -17.08 10.72 2.17
C ASN A 865 -16.52 9.33 2.54
N PRO A 866 -15.57 9.27 3.49
CA PRO A 866 -14.75 8.08 3.68
C PRO A 866 -15.57 6.84 4.08
N PHE A 867 -16.58 7.00 4.94
CA PHE A 867 -17.36 5.86 5.42
C PHE A 867 -18.29 5.26 4.36
N PHE A 868 -18.97 6.12 3.58
CA PHE A 868 -19.82 5.65 2.49
C PHE A 868 -19.00 5.07 1.35
N MET A 869 -17.90 5.73 0.97
CA MET A 869 -16.99 5.22 -0.06
C MET A 869 -16.36 3.88 0.35
N ALA A 870 -15.90 3.73 1.60
CA ALA A 870 -15.39 2.46 2.13
C ALA A 870 -16.45 1.35 2.08
N SER A 871 -17.71 1.66 2.41
CA SER A 871 -18.80 0.69 2.33
C SER A 871 -19.05 0.22 0.89
N LEU A 872 -19.03 1.12 -0.09
CA LEU A 872 -19.14 0.79 -1.52
C LEU A 872 -17.94 -0.04 -2.00
N LEU A 873 -16.73 0.23 -1.52
CA LEU A 873 -15.53 -0.55 -1.83
C LEU A 873 -15.60 -1.97 -1.25
N VAL A 874 -16.02 -2.13 0.01
CA VAL A 874 -16.25 -3.46 0.60
C VAL A 874 -17.28 -4.22 -0.23
N PHE A 875 -18.37 -3.56 -0.63
CA PHE A 875 -19.40 -4.18 -1.46
C PHE A 875 -18.88 -4.61 -2.83
N LYS A 876 -18.02 -3.80 -3.45
CA LYS A 876 -17.30 -4.13 -4.70
C LYS A 876 -16.42 -5.37 -4.54
N ILE A 877 -15.76 -5.56 -3.40
CA ILE A 877 -14.90 -6.72 -3.12
C ILE A 877 -15.72 -7.99 -2.88
N VAL A 878 -16.89 -7.89 -2.23
CA VAL A 878 -17.72 -9.06 -1.90
C VAL A 878 -18.40 -9.67 -3.13
N ALA A 879 -18.79 -8.87 -4.11
CA ALA A 879 -19.50 -9.32 -5.30
C ALA A 879 -18.84 -10.50 -6.06
N PRO A 880 -17.55 -10.45 -6.46
CA PRO A 880 -16.88 -11.57 -7.12
C PRO A 880 -16.78 -12.82 -6.23
N TYR A 881 -16.63 -12.69 -4.91
CA TYR A 881 -16.64 -13.83 -3.98
C TYR A 881 -17.96 -14.58 -4.02
N VAL A 882 -19.09 -13.87 -4.01
CA VAL A 882 -20.43 -14.47 -4.03
C VAL A 882 -20.69 -15.21 -5.35
N ILE A 883 -20.34 -14.59 -6.49
CA ILE A 883 -20.52 -15.20 -7.82
C ILE A 883 -19.68 -16.48 -7.94
N LEU A 884 -18.40 -16.41 -7.56
CA LEU A 884 -17.48 -17.54 -7.67
C LEU A 884 -17.88 -18.68 -6.73
N SER A 885 -18.26 -18.36 -5.48
CA SER A 885 -18.74 -19.36 -4.52
C SER A 885 -19.99 -20.09 -5.03
N THR A 886 -20.92 -19.35 -5.64
CA THR A 886 -22.15 -19.92 -6.22
C THR A 886 -21.84 -20.84 -7.41
N MET A 887 -20.90 -20.43 -8.27
CA MET A 887 -20.38 -21.24 -9.37
C MET A 887 -19.85 -22.58 -8.91
N PHE A 888 -18.95 -22.56 -7.93
CA PHE A 888 -18.36 -23.78 -7.40
C PHE A 888 -19.35 -24.66 -6.65
N ALA A 889 -20.29 -24.08 -5.90
CA ALA A 889 -21.37 -24.83 -5.26
C ALA A 889 -22.21 -25.59 -6.30
N THR A 890 -22.53 -24.93 -7.42
CA THR A 890 -23.29 -25.54 -8.52
C THR A 890 -22.50 -26.65 -9.21
N LEU A 891 -21.22 -26.42 -9.49
CA LEU A 891 -20.33 -27.40 -10.10
C LEU A 891 -20.20 -28.65 -9.22
N ASN A 892 -19.94 -28.46 -7.92
CA ASN A 892 -19.82 -29.56 -6.96
C ASN A 892 -21.11 -30.38 -6.86
N LYS A 893 -22.28 -29.71 -6.84
CA LYS A 893 -23.58 -30.40 -6.82
C LYS A 893 -23.78 -31.26 -8.08
N ARG A 894 -23.41 -30.77 -9.27
CA ARG A 894 -23.52 -31.53 -10.53
C ARG A 894 -22.54 -32.70 -10.60
N LEU A 895 -21.29 -32.50 -10.18
CA LEU A 895 -20.28 -33.57 -10.12
C LEU A 895 -20.70 -34.70 -9.18
N LEU A 896 -21.32 -34.37 -8.04
CA LEU A 896 -21.88 -35.37 -7.11
C LEU A 896 -23.10 -36.09 -7.70
N PHE A 897 -23.97 -35.37 -8.41
CA PHE A 897 -25.15 -35.94 -9.05
C PHE A 897 -24.80 -36.96 -10.15
N LEU A 898 -23.87 -36.62 -11.05
CA LEU A 898 -23.41 -37.50 -12.11
C LEU A 898 -22.81 -38.81 -11.57
N ARG A 899 -22.08 -38.74 -10.45
CA ARG A 899 -21.49 -39.93 -9.83
C ARG A 899 -22.53 -40.88 -9.22
N SER A 900 -23.65 -40.35 -8.74
CA SER A 900 -24.76 -41.15 -8.20
C SER A 900 -25.52 -41.93 -9.29
N ARG A 901 -25.56 -41.41 -10.53
CA ARG A 901 -26.19 -42.06 -11.71
C ARG A 901 -25.28 -43.07 -12.40
N TYR A 902 -23.96 -42.86 -12.39
CA TYR A 902 -23.00 -43.66 -13.16
C TYR A 902 -22.06 -44.52 -12.29
N SER A 903 -22.45 -44.85 -11.06
CA SER A 903 -21.66 -45.63 -10.08
C SER A 903 -21.27 -47.07 -10.50
N ARG A 904 -21.52 -47.47 -11.75
CA ARG A 904 -21.09 -48.75 -12.35
C ARG A 904 -20.13 -48.60 -13.53
N LEU A 905 -19.59 -47.41 -13.79
CA LEU A 905 -18.57 -47.21 -14.83
C LEU A 905 -17.18 -46.96 -14.20
N PRO A 906 -16.12 -47.69 -14.61
CA PRO A 906 -14.79 -47.64 -14.00
C PRO A 906 -14.02 -46.30 -14.11
N TRP A 907 -14.62 -45.23 -14.64
CA TRP A 907 -13.94 -43.96 -14.97
C TRP A 907 -14.44 -42.73 -14.18
N ALA A 908 -15.21 -42.93 -13.09
CA ALA A 908 -15.83 -41.86 -12.30
C ALA A 908 -15.18 -41.56 -10.94
#